data_AF-A0A3E0BVK0-F1
#
_entry.id   AF-A0A3E0BVK0-F1
#
_cell.length_a   1.000
_cell.length_b   1.000
_cell.length_c   1.000
_cell.angle_alpha   90.00
_cell.angle_beta   90.00
_cell.angle_gamma   90.00
#
_symmetry.space_group_name_H-M   'P 1'
#
loop_
_entity.id
_entity.type
_entity.pdbx_description
1 polymer ?
#
loop_
_entity_poly.entity_id
_entity_poly.type
_entity_poly.pdbx_seq_one_letter_code
_entity_poly.pdbx_strand_id
1 'polypeptide(L)'
;MPNNGVSFEARAFEVLDLPFDDEVPISHPERVILKIGRSTVDIGSLCYIRRSEARRKNSTRSQIYPRHVDLSSFSLERSEQVTKLLQFLNYRMIVGGYRPSAIQGSCGEIRAFMDWCDARQLHDALSGEVGTYRAFAEYVEYLREQVNNHTMRQAYAWGTQHKIGKLLESIFDLHDLERGVNLMPSSWRDVVQTEPPSESDLAKLCGLCAAVFEGMSDFVLNAKPYPFRVEMPRYLDWSEQGLWIFPEQQWCMPPHLLELRERRAGPARRNPNYDYRNGRVLSFEQAIATRRAGSKVTRQAAQEVLDLIDAANRDPRSYHRQKAAMLAHNCFLVLFIAQTGLNPSVACELKWADDMSVDSAQQGFRELKWRAGRKAVSVVVRATFLPLFKTFVSLRSYILGGKCHGSLFLTRGPNLGHDLGPASPSTISAVQTVLRRIDPGLKTVPARALRAPKQDFHITQSDPATAAQIMGHSEEIALRAYSAGTKGRHYAEMSGFLESMKRSAERRVVLSECDSLSGAKTGSLGTCVDFNSPVPISGNIPIAPDCRKHEGCLFCDKYRVHADATDVRKLVSCAYVIEQTLSVPGAEDHFRPVLERISEVLGEISNLSLHADMVPRVVREVEVEGELDAYWAEKLTLLTEIEIAR
;
A
#
# COMPACT_ATOMS: atom_id res chain seq x y z
N MET A 1 -49.79 6.12 31.18
CA MET A 1 -49.06 6.84 32.24
C MET A 1 -48.10 7.81 31.57
N PRO A 2 -48.01 9.07 32.03
CA PRO A 2 -47.26 10.11 31.33
C PRO A 2 -45.76 9.79 31.33
N ASN A 3 -45.15 9.98 30.16
CA ASN A 3 -43.72 9.88 29.90
C ASN A 3 -43.03 10.96 30.75
N ASN A 4 -42.58 10.63 31.96
CA ASN A 4 -41.69 11.51 32.72
C ASN A 4 -40.41 11.67 31.89
N GLY A 5 -40.27 12.84 31.28
CA GLY A 5 -39.21 13.18 30.34
C GLY A 5 -37.84 13.05 31.00
N VAL A 6 -37.16 11.94 30.74
CA VAL A 6 -35.73 11.80 31.03
C VAL A 6 -34.99 12.80 30.13
N SER A 7 -34.45 13.86 30.73
CA SER A 7 -33.61 14.82 30.03
C SER A 7 -32.18 14.28 29.94
N PHE A 8 -31.66 14.17 28.71
CA PHE A 8 -30.27 13.77 28.47
C PHE A 8 -29.42 14.98 28.10
N GLU A 9 -28.45 15.30 28.93
CA GLU A 9 -27.60 16.48 28.77
C GLU A 9 -26.11 16.15 28.87
N ALA A 10 -25.27 17.09 28.44
CA ALA A 10 -23.82 16.95 28.51
C ALA A 10 -23.34 17.17 29.95
N ARG A 11 -22.71 16.13 30.53
CA ARG A 11 -22.02 16.23 31.82
C ARG A 11 -20.69 16.99 31.70
N ALA A 12 -20.22 17.54 32.82
CA ALA A 12 -18.83 17.99 32.94
C ALA A 12 -17.87 16.85 32.61
N PHE A 13 -16.74 17.16 31.96
CA PHE A 13 -15.77 16.14 31.57
C PHE A 13 -14.34 16.64 31.60
N GLU A 14 -13.43 15.70 31.80
CA GLU A 14 -11.98 15.88 31.78
C GLU A 14 -11.37 14.79 30.91
N VAL A 15 -10.28 15.12 30.20
CA VAL A 15 -9.60 14.16 29.32
C VAL A 15 -8.41 13.60 30.06
N LEU A 16 -8.43 12.29 30.32
CA LEU A 16 -7.34 11.58 30.97
C LEU A 16 -6.55 10.81 29.91
N ASP A 17 -5.26 11.13 29.75
CA ASP A 17 -4.37 10.42 28.84
C ASP A 17 -3.95 9.06 29.45
N LEU A 18 -4.01 7.99 28.66
CA LEU A 18 -3.54 6.65 29.06
C LEU A 18 -2.19 6.34 28.39
N PRO A 19 -1.16 5.90 29.13
CA PRO A 19 -1.16 5.64 30.56
C PRO A 19 -1.10 6.92 31.40
N PHE A 20 -1.69 6.89 32.59
CA PHE A 20 -1.59 7.95 33.59
C PHE A 20 -0.76 7.46 34.79
N ASP A 21 -0.35 8.40 35.66
CA ASP A 21 0.42 8.09 36.85
C ASP A 21 -0.48 7.47 37.94
N ASP A 22 -0.10 6.29 38.45
CA ASP A 22 -0.87 5.57 39.47
C ASP A 22 -0.85 6.31 40.83
N GLU A 23 0.08 7.25 41.04
CA GLU A 23 0.13 8.06 42.26
C GLU A 23 -0.99 9.13 42.32
N VAL A 24 -1.67 9.42 41.21
CA VAL A 24 -2.73 10.43 41.16
C VAL A 24 -4.10 9.76 41.37
N PRO A 25 -4.79 10.01 42.50
CA PRO A 25 -6.11 9.44 42.73
C PRO A 25 -7.14 10.01 41.75
N ILE A 26 -7.93 9.13 41.14
CA ILE A 26 -9.06 9.52 40.27
C ILE A 26 -10.24 9.90 41.16
N SER A 27 -10.36 11.17 41.51
CA SER A 27 -11.42 11.68 42.41
C SER A 27 -12.77 11.86 41.73
N HIS A 28 -12.79 12.07 40.41
CA HIS A 28 -14.00 12.33 39.61
C HIS A 28 -14.09 11.40 38.38
N PRO A 29 -14.21 10.08 38.57
CA PRO A 29 -14.28 9.12 37.46
C PRO A 29 -15.46 9.40 36.50
N GLU A 30 -16.55 10.00 36.99
CA GLU A 30 -17.72 10.37 36.21
C GLU A 30 -17.45 11.44 35.14
N ARG A 31 -16.37 12.21 35.32
CA ARG A 31 -15.92 13.23 34.37
C ARG A 31 -15.00 12.65 33.31
N VAL A 32 -14.40 11.49 33.53
CA VAL A 32 -13.30 10.98 32.73
C VAL A 32 -13.73 10.61 31.30
N ILE A 33 -13.04 11.19 30.33
CA ILE A 33 -12.96 10.70 28.96
C ILE A 33 -11.52 10.22 28.74
N LEU A 34 -11.37 8.93 28.52
CA LEU A 34 -10.06 8.29 28.39
C LEU A 34 -9.49 8.50 26.98
N LYS A 35 -8.29 9.04 26.88
CA LYS A 35 -7.57 9.23 25.62
C LYS A 35 -6.49 8.16 25.48
N ILE A 36 -6.68 7.29 24.48
CA ILE A 36 -5.82 6.15 24.20
C ILE A 36 -5.16 6.37 22.85
N GLY A 37 -3.93 6.88 22.85
CA GLY A 37 -3.23 7.31 21.64
C GLY A 37 -3.95 8.48 20.95
N ARG A 38 -4.50 8.24 19.75
CA ARG A 38 -5.24 9.27 18.97
C ARG A 38 -6.76 9.20 19.13
N SER A 39 -7.27 8.24 19.89
CA SER A 39 -8.71 8.02 20.06
C SER A 39 -9.16 8.35 21.48
N THR A 40 -10.42 8.75 21.63
CA THR A 40 -11.03 9.02 22.93
C THR A 40 -12.20 8.08 23.18
N VAL A 41 -12.33 7.54 24.39
CA VAL A 41 -13.44 6.72 24.83
C VAL A 41 -14.06 7.32 26.08
N ASP A 42 -15.37 7.49 26.07
CA ASP A 42 -16.11 8.04 27.21
C ASP A 42 -16.44 6.91 28.20
N ILE A 43 -15.51 6.62 29.10
CA ILE A 43 -15.67 5.62 30.16
C ILE A 43 -16.42 6.21 31.37
N GLY A 44 -16.20 7.49 31.71
CA GLY A 44 -16.86 8.15 32.83
C GLY A 44 -18.38 8.19 32.71
N SER A 45 -18.94 8.15 31.50
CA SER A 45 -20.39 8.01 31.30
C SER A 45 -20.98 6.77 31.97
N LEU A 46 -20.20 5.70 32.19
CA LEU A 46 -20.65 4.48 32.87
C LEU A 46 -20.99 4.69 34.36
N CYS A 47 -20.63 5.85 34.94
CA CYS A 47 -21.04 6.24 36.29
C CYS A 47 -22.55 6.59 36.38
N TYR A 48 -23.23 6.71 35.24
CA TYR A 48 -24.65 7.05 35.14
C TYR A 48 -25.44 5.86 34.62
N ILE A 49 -26.54 5.52 35.29
CA ILE A 49 -27.41 4.39 34.91
C ILE A 49 -28.15 4.70 33.59
N ARG A 50 -28.66 5.92 33.43
CA ARG A 50 -29.40 6.33 32.23
C ARG A 50 -28.48 7.14 31.31
N ARG A 51 -28.13 6.55 30.17
CA ARG A 51 -27.27 7.14 29.14
C ARG A 51 -28.01 7.25 27.81
N SER A 52 -27.76 8.31 27.04
CA SER A 52 -28.39 8.48 25.73
C SER A 52 -27.96 7.38 24.74
N GLU A 53 -28.92 6.82 24.00
CA GLU A 53 -28.66 5.91 22.88
C GLU A 53 -28.13 6.63 21.63
N ALA A 54 -28.27 7.96 21.58
CA ALA A 54 -27.76 8.74 20.48
C ALA A 54 -26.25 8.54 20.35
N ARG A 55 -25.81 8.25 19.12
CA ARG A 55 -24.38 8.10 18.82
C ARG A 55 -23.68 9.39 19.25
N ARG A 56 -22.72 9.26 20.17
CA ARG A 56 -21.83 10.34 20.59
C ARG A 56 -21.33 11.09 19.36
N LYS A 57 -21.52 12.41 19.32
CA LYS A 57 -21.01 13.25 18.22
C LYS A 57 -19.53 12.91 17.99
N ASN A 58 -19.16 12.71 16.73
CA ASN A 58 -17.78 12.39 16.37
C ASN A 58 -16.88 13.46 16.98
N SER A 59 -15.99 13.06 17.89
CA SER A 59 -15.00 13.97 18.43
C SER A 59 -14.05 14.34 17.30
N THR A 60 -13.96 15.63 16.98
CA THR A 60 -13.00 16.15 16.00
C THR A 60 -11.69 16.44 16.72
N ARG A 61 -10.64 16.75 15.95
CA ARG A 61 -9.29 17.02 16.48
C ARG A 61 -9.25 18.16 17.52
N SER A 62 -10.21 19.07 17.49
CA SER A 62 -10.29 20.25 18.35
C SER A 62 -11.46 20.22 19.35
N GLN A 63 -12.41 19.29 19.22
CA GLN A 63 -13.59 19.23 20.08
C GLN A 63 -13.93 17.80 20.47
N ILE A 64 -13.87 17.55 21.77
CA ILE A 64 -14.28 16.31 22.40
C ILE A 64 -15.65 16.56 23.02
N TYR A 65 -16.60 15.69 22.71
CA TYR A 65 -17.98 15.79 23.20
C TYR A 65 -18.25 14.64 24.17
N PRO A 66 -18.74 14.85 25.40
CA PRO A 66 -19.16 13.74 26.25
C PRO A 66 -20.44 13.08 25.69
N ARG A 67 -20.68 11.83 26.05
CA ARG A 67 -21.99 11.19 25.87
C ARG A 67 -23.00 11.91 26.78
N HIS A 68 -24.19 12.18 26.27
CA HIS A 68 -25.24 12.74 27.09
C HIS A 68 -25.77 11.69 28.07
N VAL A 69 -26.01 12.12 29.30
CA VAL A 69 -26.50 11.29 30.40
C VAL A 69 -27.64 12.01 31.11
N ASP A 70 -28.45 11.27 31.85
CA ASP A 70 -29.34 11.87 32.83
C ASP A 70 -28.53 12.07 34.12
N LEU A 71 -28.27 13.34 34.47
CA LEU A 71 -27.46 13.68 35.65
C LEU A 71 -28.05 13.13 36.95
N SER A 72 -29.38 12.97 37.04
CA SER A 72 -30.05 12.40 38.20
C SER A 72 -29.82 10.88 38.37
N SER A 73 -29.29 10.23 37.33
CA SER A 73 -29.02 8.78 37.33
C SER A 73 -27.59 8.43 37.74
N PHE A 74 -26.84 9.38 38.29
CA PHE A 74 -25.51 9.13 38.85
C PHE A 74 -25.57 8.08 39.96
N SER A 75 -24.67 7.10 39.90
CA SER A 75 -24.53 6.07 40.92
C SER A 75 -23.14 6.15 41.55
N LEU A 76 -23.10 6.35 42.86
CA LEU A 76 -21.86 6.35 43.63
C LEU A 76 -21.16 4.99 43.53
N GLU A 77 -21.94 3.90 43.55
CA GLU A 77 -21.42 2.55 43.41
C GLU A 77 -20.78 2.32 42.03
N ARG A 78 -21.42 2.79 40.95
CA ARG A 78 -20.82 2.78 39.60
C ARG A 78 -19.54 3.60 39.55
N SER A 79 -19.50 4.74 40.24
CA SER A 79 -18.33 5.61 40.32
C SER A 79 -17.10 4.86 40.86
N GLU A 80 -17.28 4.11 41.95
CA GLU A 80 -16.23 3.28 42.54
C GLU A 80 -15.78 2.15 41.59
N GLN A 81 -16.73 1.48 40.94
CA GLN A 81 -16.45 0.40 40.00
C GLN A 81 -15.72 0.91 38.74
N VAL A 82 -16.11 2.06 38.21
CA VAL A 82 -15.46 2.70 37.06
C VAL A 82 -14.04 3.15 37.42
N THR A 83 -13.81 3.57 38.66
CA THR A 83 -12.45 3.87 39.16
C THR A 83 -11.55 2.62 39.09
N LYS A 84 -12.04 1.47 39.59
CA LYS A 84 -11.32 0.18 39.50
C LYS A 84 -11.06 -0.22 38.05
N LEU A 85 -12.05 -0.04 37.16
CA LEU A 85 -11.89 -0.27 35.72
C LEU A 85 -10.78 0.61 35.12
N LEU A 86 -10.75 1.90 35.43
CA LEU A 86 -9.74 2.83 34.92
C LEU A 86 -8.33 2.42 35.38
N GLN A 87 -8.16 2.10 36.65
CA GLN A 87 -6.89 1.59 37.21
C GLN A 87 -6.46 0.29 36.54
N PHE A 88 -7.39 -0.65 36.34
CA PHE A 88 -7.11 -1.92 35.65
C PHE A 88 -6.66 -1.71 34.19
N LEU A 89 -7.31 -0.80 33.46
CA LEU A 89 -6.91 -0.47 32.09
C LEU A 89 -5.52 0.17 32.04
N ASN A 90 -5.15 1.00 33.03
CA ASN A 90 -3.82 1.58 33.17
C ASN A 90 -2.76 0.52 33.45
N TYR A 91 -3.00 -0.33 34.45
CA TYR A 91 -2.13 -1.46 34.79
C TYR A 91 -1.85 -2.37 33.59
N ARG A 92 -2.88 -2.72 32.81
CA ARG A 92 -2.69 -3.56 31.61
C ARG A 92 -1.82 -2.90 30.54
N MET A 93 -1.83 -1.58 30.45
CA MET A 93 -0.99 -0.86 29.48
C MET A 93 0.46 -0.72 29.96
N ILE A 94 0.67 -0.41 31.24
CA ILE A 94 2.01 -0.19 31.82
C ILE A 94 2.73 -1.52 32.06
N VAL A 95 2.09 -2.43 32.81
CA VAL A 95 2.69 -3.70 33.27
C VAL A 95 2.34 -4.85 32.32
N GLY A 96 1.09 -4.93 31.89
CA GLY A 96 0.61 -6.02 31.03
C GLY A 96 1.11 -5.96 29.58
N GLY A 97 1.75 -4.86 29.16
CA GLY A 97 2.27 -4.69 27.80
C GLY A 97 1.20 -4.64 26.71
N TYR A 98 -0.06 -4.35 27.07
CA TYR A 98 -1.15 -4.29 26.09
C TYR A 98 -0.98 -3.12 25.14
N ARG A 99 -1.22 -3.37 23.84
CA ARG A 99 -1.21 -2.31 22.83
C ARG A 99 -2.41 -1.36 23.03
N PRO A 100 -2.29 -0.07 22.68
CA PRO A 100 -3.39 0.88 22.74
C PRO A 100 -4.69 0.39 22.07
N SER A 101 -4.57 -0.31 20.94
CA SER A 101 -5.72 -0.90 20.22
C SER A 101 -6.43 -2.01 21.00
N ALA A 102 -5.71 -2.80 21.79
CA ALA A 102 -6.29 -3.84 22.62
C ALA A 102 -7.10 -3.23 23.77
N ILE A 103 -6.56 -2.18 24.41
CA ILE A 103 -7.27 -1.42 25.45
C ILE A 103 -8.54 -0.76 24.89
N GLN A 104 -8.45 -0.14 23.70
CA GLN A 104 -9.63 0.40 23.00
C GLN A 104 -10.69 -0.67 22.75
N GLY A 105 -10.27 -1.87 22.34
CA GLY A 105 -11.15 -3.03 22.20
C GLY A 105 -11.88 -3.36 23.50
N SER A 106 -11.16 -3.52 24.61
CA SER A 106 -11.78 -3.78 25.92
C SER A 106 -12.75 -2.67 26.37
N CYS A 107 -12.41 -1.40 26.12
CA CYS A 107 -13.30 -0.27 26.38
C CYS A 107 -14.57 -0.31 25.52
N GLY A 108 -14.49 -0.87 24.30
CA GLY A 108 -15.63 -1.10 23.44
C GLY A 108 -16.57 -2.18 24.00
N GLU A 109 -16.00 -3.33 24.36
CA GLU A 109 -16.75 -4.49 24.88
C GLU A 109 -17.46 -4.16 26.19
N ILE A 110 -16.76 -3.55 27.17
CA ILE A 110 -17.38 -3.21 28.46
C ILE A 110 -18.52 -2.22 28.31
N ARG A 111 -18.38 -1.19 27.45
CA ARG A 111 -19.48 -0.23 27.22
C ARG A 111 -20.69 -0.90 26.58
N ALA A 112 -20.48 -1.80 25.62
CA ALA A 112 -21.56 -2.53 24.98
C ALA A 112 -22.28 -3.45 25.97
N PHE A 113 -21.53 -4.13 26.84
CA PHE A 113 -22.08 -4.92 27.94
C PHE A 113 -22.89 -4.05 28.91
N MET A 114 -22.34 -2.92 29.36
CA MET A 114 -23.02 -2.01 30.29
C MET A 114 -24.30 -1.40 29.69
N ASP A 115 -24.27 -0.97 28.43
CA ASP A 115 -25.45 -0.45 27.73
C ASP A 115 -26.54 -1.52 27.63
N TRP A 116 -26.16 -2.77 27.38
CA TRP A 116 -27.09 -3.90 27.38
C TRP A 116 -27.65 -4.19 28.78
N CYS A 117 -26.82 -4.16 29.83
CA CYS A 117 -27.25 -4.38 31.21
C CYS A 117 -28.27 -3.34 31.64
N ASP A 118 -27.99 -2.05 31.39
CA ASP A 118 -28.88 -0.97 31.79
C ASP A 118 -30.19 -0.98 31.02
N ALA A 119 -30.19 -1.39 29.74
CA ALA A 119 -31.42 -1.61 28.96
C ALA A 119 -32.31 -2.74 29.55
N ARG A 120 -31.72 -3.70 30.27
CA ARG A 120 -32.41 -4.80 30.97
C ARG A 120 -32.62 -4.57 32.46
N GLN A 121 -32.34 -3.36 32.95
CA GLN A 121 -32.44 -3.01 34.37
C GLN A 121 -31.49 -3.81 35.28
N LEU A 122 -30.43 -4.38 34.72
CA LEU A 122 -29.35 -5.07 35.45
C LEU A 122 -28.31 -4.04 35.94
N HIS A 123 -28.77 -3.10 36.76
CA HIS A 123 -27.94 -1.97 37.21
C HIS A 123 -26.82 -2.37 38.17
N ASP A 124 -26.94 -3.54 38.78
CA ASP A 124 -25.97 -4.16 39.69
C ASP A 124 -24.95 -5.06 38.96
N ALA A 125 -24.85 -4.98 37.63
CA ALA A 125 -23.95 -5.82 36.81
C ALA A 125 -22.45 -5.73 37.14
N LEU A 126 -22.06 -4.79 38.00
CA LEU A 126 -20.68 -4.59 38.46
C LEU A 126 -20.60 -4.60 40.01
N SER A 127 -21.72 -4.89 40.69
CA SER A 127 -21.93 -4.76 42.14
C SER A 127 -21.49 -6.01 42.90
N GLY A 128 -20.21 -6.34 42.78
CA GLY A 128 -19.63 -7.53 43.40
C GLY A 128 -20.03 -8.83 42.70
N GLU A 129 -19.79 -9.95 43.36
CA GLU A 129 -19.84 -11.29 42.74
C GLU A 129 -21.22 -11.66 42.20
N VAL A 130 -22.29 -11.54 43.02
CA VAL A 130 -23.63 -12.04 42.67
C VAL A 130 -24.23 -11.26 41.49
N GLY A 131 -24.18 -9.93 41.53
CA GLY A 131 -24.71 -9.08 40.47
C GLY A 131 -23.94 -9.25 39.16
N THR A 132 -22.61 -9.33 39.24
CA THR A 132 -21.74 -9.56 38.08
C THR A 132 -21.98 -10.93 37.46
N TYR A 133 -22.09 -11.98 38.27
CA TYR A 133 -22.38 -13.34 37.80
C TYR A 133 -23.73 -13.39 37.08
N ARG A 134 -24.80 -12.86 37.69
CA ARG A 134 -26.14 -12.83 37.07
C ARG A 134 -26.11 -12.11 35.73
N ALA A 135 -25.54 -10.91 35.69
CA ALA A 135 -25.47 -10.11 34.48
C ALA A 135 -24.64 -10.80 33.38
N PHE A 136 -23.53 -11.43 33.73
CA PHE A 136 -22.72 -12.20 32.79
C PHE A 136 -23.47 -13.42 32.25
N ALA A 137 -24.12 -14.20 33.12
CA ALA A 137 -24.90 -15.38 32.71
C ALA A 137 -26.03 -15.02 31.73
N GLU A 138 -26.81 -13.98 32.05
CA GLU A 138 -27.88 -13.48 31.16
C GLU A 138 -27.31 -12.91 29.85
N TYR A 139 -26.12 -12.30 29.89
CA TYR A 139 -25.47 -11.80 28.69
C TYR A 139 -25.03 -12.93 27.76
N VAL A 140 -24.54 -14.04 28.32
CA VAL A 140 -24.20 -15.24 27.53
C VAL A 140 -25.43 -15.83 26.85
N GLU A 141 -26.56 -15.94 27.56
CA GLU A 141 -27.82 -16.40 26.95
C GLU A 141 -28.31 -15.45 25.85
N TYR A 142 -28.20 -14.14 26.07
CA TYR A 142 -28.49 -13.16 25.01
C TYR A 142 -27.63 -13.36 23.77
N LEU A 143 -26.31 -13.55 23.93
CA LEU A 143 -25.42 -13.78 22.80
C LEU A 143 -25.79 -15.07 22.06
N ARG A 144 -26.21 -16.12 22.78
CA ARG A 144 -26.73 -17.36 22.19
C ARG A 144 -28.00 -17.14 21.38
N GLU A 145 -28.96 -16.40 21.92
CA GLU A 145 -30.19 -16.03 21.18
C GLU A 145 -29.86 -15.27 19.89
N GLN A 146 -28.90 -14.35 19.91
CA GLN A 146 -28.47 -13.63 18.70
C GLN A 146 -27.82 -14.57 17.66
N VAL A 147 -27.07 -15.58 18.10
CA VAL A 147 -26.50 -16.60 17.21
C VAL A 147 -27.60 -17.48 16.62
N ASN A 148 -28.53 -17.96 17.45
CA ASN A 148 -29.65 -18.79 17.03
C ASN A 148 -30.58 -18.08 16.05
N ASN A 149 -30.76 -16.76 16.20
CA ASN A 149 -31.55 -15.91 15.30
C ASN A 149 -30.78 -15.43 14.07
N HIS A 150 -29.55 -15.90 13.85
CA HIS A 150 -28.66 -15.51 12.75
C HIS A 150 -28.34 -14.00 12.66
N THR A 151 -28.54 -13.24 13.74
CA THR A 151 -28.19 -11.82 13.82
C THR A 151 -26.71 -11.63 14.18
N MET A 152 -26.07 -12.65 14.77
CA MET A 152 -24.67 -12.63 15.18
C MET A 152 -23.95 -13.93 14.78
N ARG A 153 -22.68 -13.82 14.39
CA ARG A 153 -21.83 -15.01 14.12
C ARG A 153 -21.35 -15.62 15.44
N GLN A 154 -21.36 -16.95 15.55
CA GLN A 154 -20.91 -17.67 16.75
C GLN A 154 -19.48 -17.31 17.18
N ALA A 155 -18.55 -17.19 16.21
CA ALA A 155 -17.16 -16.80 16.50
C ALA A 155 -17.05 -15.41 17.15
N TYR A 156 -17.89 -14.46 16.71
CA TYR A 156 -17.93 -13.13 17.29
C TYR A 156 -18.54 -13.16 18.70
N ALA A 157 -19.67 -13.86 18.84
CA ALA A 157 -20.36 -14.04 20.12
C ALA A 157 -19.45 -14.69 21.18
N TRP A 158 -18.74 -15.76 20.82
CA TRP A 158 -17.75 -16.41 21.68
C TRP A 158 -16.60 -15.46 22.07
N GLY A 159 -16.08 -14.71 21.10
CA GLY A 159 -15.01 -13.74 21.34
C GLY A 159 -15.45 -12.62 22.30
N THR A 160 -16.68 -12.13 22.18
CA THR A 160 -17.26 -11.14 23.09
C THR A 160 -17.47 -11.73 24.49
N GLN A 161 -18.09 -12.92 24.61
CA GLN A 161 -18.25 -13.65 25.88
C GLN A 161 -16.92 -13.82 26.62
N HIS A 162 -15.89 -14.32 25.94
CA HIS A 162 -14.62 -14.62 26.58
C HIS A 162 -13.90 -13.34 27.05
N LYS A 163 -13.91 -12.29 26.23
CA LYS A 163 -13.29 -11.01 26.61
C LYS A 163 -14.01 -10.35 27.77
N ILE A 164 -15.34 -10.32 27.78
CA ILE A 164 -16.09 -9.68 28.85
C ILE A 164 -15.95 -10.47 30.15
N GLY A 165 -16.01 -11.81 30.10
CA GLY A 165 -15.79 -12.67 31.26
C GLY A 165 -14.42 -12.43 31.90
N LYS A 166 -13.35 -12.49 31.10
CA LYS A 166 -11.98 -12.21 31.60
C LYS A 166 -11.83 -10.79 32.13
N LEU A 167 -12.48 -9.82 31.52
CA LEU A 167 -12.46 -8.43 31.97
C LEU A 167 -13.15 -8.28 33.33
N LEU A 168 -14.32 -8.88 33.52
CA LEU A 168 -15.07 -8.85 34.78
C LEU A 168 -14.34 -9.59 35.90
N GLU A 169 -13.82 -10.79 35.63
CA GLU A 169 -12.96 -11.54 36.56
C GLU A 169 -11.80 -10.68 37.06
N SER A 170 -11.09 -10.02 36.13
CA SER A 170 -9.91 -9.24 36.48
C SER A 170 -10.21 -7.92 37.21
N ILE A 171 -11.33 -7.26 36.91
CA ILE A 171 -11.67 -5.98 37.56
C ILE A 171 -12.12 -6.20 39.01
N PHE A 172 -12.81 -7.31 39.27
CA PHE A 172 -13.46 -7.57 40.55
C PHE A 172 -12.78 -8.68 41.36
N ASP A 173 -11.62 -9.15 40.92
CA ASP A 173 -10.88 -10.25 41.53
C ASP A 173 -11.76 -11.50 41.73
N LEU A 174 -12.67 -11.72 40.78
CA LEU A 174 -13.58 -12.86 40.78
C LEU A 174 -12.90 -14.05 40.12
N HIS A 175 -13.15 -15.22 40.69
CA HIS A 175 -12.67 -16.49 40.18
C HIS A 175 -13.86 -17.31 39.69
N ASP A 176 -13.67 -18.06 38.61
CA ASP A 176 -14.66 -19.00 38.07
C ASP A 176 -16.02 -18.38 37.68
N LEU A 177 -16.04 -17.15 37.13
CA LEU A 177 -17.29 -16.50 36.68
C LEU A 177 -18.04 -17.34 35.64
N GLU A 178 -17.29 -18.15 34.90
CA GLU A 178 -17.76 -19.09 33.88
C GLU A 178 -18.50 -20.32 34.46
N ARG A 179 -18.33 -20.61 35.76
CA ARG A 179 -18.84 -21.84 36.39
C ARG A 179 -20.36 -21.82 36.51
N GLY A 180 -21.02 -22.80 35.90
CA GLY A 180 -22.49 -22.90 35.93
C GLY A 180 -23.19 -22.05 34.87
N VAL A 181 -22.43 -21.30 34.07
CA VAL A 181 -22.94 -20.60 32.88
C VAL A 181 -22.87 -21.54 31.68
N ASN A 182 -23.94 -21.56 30.89
CA ASN A 182 -23.97 -22.31 29.64
C ASN A 182 -23.13 -21.57 28.59
N LEU A 183 -21.80 -21.67 28.68
CA LEU A 183 -20.90 -20.96 27.77
C LEU A 183 -21.05 -21.46 26.34
N MET A 184 -21.00 -20.55 25.36
CA MET A 184 -20.93 -20.97 23.97
C MET A 184 -19.63 -21.74 23.74
N PRO A 185 -19.68 -22.90 23.04
CA PRO A 185 -18.48 -23.62 22.69
C PRO A 185 -17.66 -22.79 21.70
N SER A 186 -16.34 -22.85 21.84
CA SER A 186 -15.47 -22.13 20.93
C SER A 186 -15.65 -22.65 19.50
N SER A 187 -15.99 -21.76 18.58
CA SER A 187 -16.24 -22.08 17.17
C SER A 187 -14.92 -22.20 16.38
N TRP A 188 -13.87 -22.79 16.97
CA TRP A 188 -12.59 -22.99 16.27
C TRP A 188 -12.74 -23.74 14.94
N ARG A 189 -13.84 -24.49 14.77
CA ARG A 189 -14.21 -25.17 13.52
C ARG A 189 -14.88 -24.26 12.47
N ASP A 190 -15.48 -23.14 12.88
CA ASP A 190 -16.23 -22.22 12.00
C ASP A 190 -15.52 -20.89 11.73
N VAL A 191 -14.24 -20.77 12.10
CA VAL A 191 -13.41 -19.70 11.53
C VAL A 191 -13.28 -20.04 10.05
N VAL A 192 -14.22 -19.55 9.25
CA VAL A 192 -14.15 -19.56 7.78
C VAL A 192 -12.75 -19.10 7.45
N GLN A 193 -11.92 -20.04 7.02
CA GLN A 193 -10.58 -19.71 6.57
C GLN A 193 -10.78 -18.64 5.51
N THR A 194 -10.24 -17.46 5.77
CA THR A 194 -10.34 -16.38 4.81
C THR A 194 -9.52 -16.88 3.64
N GLU A 195 -10.18 -17.28 2.55
CA GLU A 195 -9.48 -17.77 1.37
C GLU A 195 -8.38 -16.75 1.04
N PRO A 196 -7.12 -17.21 0.88
CA PRO A 196 -6.06 -16.33 0.44
C PRO A 196 -6.55 -15.57 -0.81
N PRO A 197 -6.26 -14.27 -0.92
CA PRO A 197 -6.65 -13.52 -2.10
C PRO A 197 -6.08 -14.26 -3.31
N SER A 198 -6.83 -14.29 -4.40
CA SER A 198 -6.32 -14.90 -5.62
C SER A 198 -5.00 -14.22 -5.99
N GLU A 199 -4.05 -15.00 -6.49
CA GLU A 199 -2.73 -14.52 -6.90
C GLU A 199 -2.85 -13.32 -7.87
N SER A 200 -3.82 -13.40 -8.78
CA SER A 200 -4.17 -12.33 -9.71
C SER A 200 -4.60 -11.04 -8.99
N ASP A 201 -5.46 -11.13 -7.97
CA ASP A 201 -5.95 -9.95 -7.24
C ASP A 201 -4.82 -9.26 -6.46
N LEU A 202 -3.90 -10.04 -5.89
CA LEU A 202 -2.74 -9.49 -5.18
C LEU A 202 -1.71 -8.89 -6.15
N ALA A 203 -1.43 -9.55 -7.27
CA ALA A 203 -0.53 -9.04 -8.31
C ALA A 203 -1.04 -7.72 -8.87
N LYS A 204 -2.34 -7.61 -9.18
CA LYS A 204 -2.98 -6.36 -9.63
C LYS A 204 -2.81 -5.23 -8.62
N LEU A 205 -3.08 -5.49 -7.34
CA LEU A 205 -2.91 -4.50 -6.27
C LEU A 205 -1.45 -4.05 -6.13
N CYS A 206 -0.51 -4.99 -6.03
CA CYS A 206 0.91 -4.69 -5.92
C CYS A 206 1.41 -3.94 -7.17
N GLY A 207 0.90 -4.26 -8.35
CA GLY A 207 1.26 -3.59 -9.60
C GLY A 207 0.82 -2.15 -9.65
N LEU A 208 -0.44 -1.85 -9.31
CA LEU A 208 -0.88 -0.46 -9.21
C LEU A 208 -0.09 0.29 -8.14
N CYS A 209 0.13 -0.32 -6.98
CA CYS A 209 0.93 0.31 -5.92
C CYS A 209 2.34 0.65 -6.39
N ALA A 210 3.00 -0.25 -7.14
CA ALA A 210 4.33 -0.02 -7.69
C ALA A 210 4.33 1.12 -8.72
N ALA A 211 3.45 1.07 -9.73
CA ALA A 211 3.35 2.11 -10.75
C ALA A 211 3.09 3.50 -10.14
N VAL A 212 2.14 3.58 -9.21
CA VAL A 212 1.82 4.84 -8.52
C VAL A 212 2.97 5.29 -7.62
N PHE A 213 3.61 4.39 -6.88
CA PHE A 213 4.75 4.73 -6.03
C PHE A 213 5.91 5.28 -6.85
N GLU A 214 6.34 4.58 -7.89
CA GLU A 214 7.47 4.96 -8.72
C GLU A 214 7.21 6.28 -9.44
N GLY A 215 6.11 6.38 -10.19
CA GLY A 215 5.85 7.58 -10.99
C GLY A 215 5.59 8.83 -10.16
N MET A 216 4.88 8.71 -9.02
CA MET A 216 4.68 9.84 -8.12
C MET A 216 5.95 10.22 -7.37
N SER A 217 6.80 9.25 -7.00
CA SER A 217 8.08 9.53 -6.35
C SER A 217 9.03 10.23 -7.31
N ASP A 218 9.16 9.73 -8.54
CA ASP A 218 9.95 10.35 -9.60
C ASP A 218 9.47 11.78 -9.89
N PHE A 219 8.15 11.98 -10.07
CA PHE A 219 7.58 13.30 -10.26
C PHE A 219 7.93 14.31 -9.16
N VAL A 220 7.83 13.88 -7.90
CA VAL A 220 8.06 14.76 -6.75
C VAL A 220 9.55 14.98 -6.49
N LEU A 221 10.34 13.92 -6.45
CA LEU A 221 11.76 13.97 -6.10
C LEU A 221 12.60 14.66 -7.18
N ASN A 222 12.22 14.51 -8.45
CA ASN A 222 12.89 15.17 -9.58
C ASN A 222 12.22 16.49 -9.98
N ALA A 223 11.26 16.99 -9.17
CA ALA A 223 10.54 18.24 -9.39
C ALA A 223 9.99 18.41 -10.82
N LYS A 224 9.54 17.30 -11.46
CA LYS A 224 9.02 17.33 -12.83
C LYS A 224 7.82 18.28 -12.94
N PRO A 225 7.62 19.00 -14.05
CA PRO A 225 6.51 19.93 -14.19
C PRO A 225 5.17 19.19 -14.35
N TYR A 226 4.10 19.80 -13.87
CA TYR A 226 2.73 19.49 -14.28
C TYR A 226 2.45 20.07 -15.68
N PRO A 227 1.57 19.41 -16.45
CA PRO A 227 1.08 18.05 -16.22
C PRO A 227 2.18 17.02 -16.45
N PHE A 228 2.15 15.92 -15.71
CA PHE A 228 3.10 14.82 -15.87
C PHE A 228 2.37 13.50 -16.12
N ARG A 229 3.05 12.58 -16.80
CA ARG A 229 2.52 11.26 -17.13
C ARG A 229 3.05 10.22 -16.16
N VAL A 230 2.18 9.32 -15.71
CA VAL A 230 2.55 8.12 -14.94
C VAL A 230 2.17 6.90 -15.76
N GLU A 231 3.15 6.05 -16.05
CA GLU A 231 2.91 4.77 -16.71
C GLU A 231 2.03 3.87 -15.83
N MET A 232 1.07 3.18 -16.45
CA MET A 232 0.14 2.28 -15.75
C MET A 232 0.39 0.83 -16.14
N PRO A 233 0.07 -0.15 -15.26
CA PRO A 233 0.27 -1.56 -15.55
C PRO A 233 -0.49 -2.04 -16.81
N ARG A 234 0.19 -2.84 -17.65
CA ARG A 234 -0.38 -3.36 -18.92
C ARG A 234 -1.67 -4.17 -18.75
N TYR A 235 -1.87 -4.81 -17.60
CA TYR A 235 -3.06 -5.62 -17.36
C TYR A 235 -4.36 -4.81 -17.41
N LEU A 236 -4.29 -3.48 -17.28
CA LEU A 236 -5.44 -2.60 -17.35
C LEU A 236 -6.04 -2.51 -18.76
N ASP A 237 -5.29 -2.96 -19.78
CA ASP A 237 -5.74 -3.07 -21.18
C ASP A 237 -6.25 -1.73 -21.75
N TRP A 238 -5.49 -0.66 -21.49
CA TRP A 238 -5.78 0.67 -22.02
C TRP A 238 -5.04 0.89 -23.34
N SER A 239 -5.70 1.57 -24.28
CA SER A 239 -5.11 1.96 -25.56
C SER A 239 -3.86 2.83 -25.39
N GLU A 240 -3.82 3.65 -24.35
CA GLU A 240 -2.64 4.42 -23.95
C GLU A 240 -2.21 4.00 -22.54
N GLN A 241 -0.97 3.53 -22.40
CA GLN A 241 -0.44 2.98 -21.15
C GLN A 241 -0.02 4.08 -20.16
N GLY A 242 -0.94 4.92 -19.70
CA GLY A 242 -0.59 5.92 -18.68
C GLY A 242 -1.72 6.86 -18.25
N LEU A 243 -1.47 7.62 -17.20
CA LEU A 243 -2.35 8.67 -16.70
C LEU A 243 -1.65 10.01 -16.66
N TRP A 244 -2.33 11.02 -17.19
CA TRP A 244 -1.94 12.41 -16.99
C TRP A 244 -2.41 12.91 -15.63
N ILE A 245 -1.48 13.56 -14.94
CA ILE A 245 -1.65 14.05 -13.58
C ILE A 245 -1.63 15.58 -13.58
N PHE A 246 -2.61 16.17 -12.91
CA PHE A 246 -2.78 17.62 -12.79
C PHE A 246 -2.83 18.07 -11.32
N PRO A 247 -2.50 19.35 -11.03
CA PRO A 247 -2.58 19.91 -9.69
C PRO A 247 -4.02 20.26 -9.31
N GLU A 248 -4.94 19.30 -9.34
CA GLU A 248 -6.35 19.45 -8.95
C GLU A 248 -6.72 18.39 -7.87
N GLN A 249 -7.87 18.58 -7.20
CA GLN A 249 -8.42 17.57 -6.28
C GLN A 249 -8.66 16.22 -6.99
N GLN A 250 -9.17 16.26 -8.21
CA GLN A 250 -9.16 15.12 -9.10
C GLN A 250 -7.84 15.14 -9.88
N TRP A 251 -6.82 14.55 -9.29
CA TRP A 251 -5.46 14.61 -9.83
C TRP A 251 -5.30 13.80 -11.13
N CYS A 252 -6.18 12.85 -11.44
CA CYS A 252 -6.14 12.07 -12.69
C CYS A 252 -7.55 11.66 -13.17
N MET A 253 -7.64 11.21 -14.42
CA MET A 253 -8.89 10.70 -15.01
C MET A 253 -8.61 9.46 -15.88
N PRO A 254 -8.81 8.25 -15.33
CA PRO A 254 -8.71 7.01 -16.09
C PRO A 254 -9.76 6.90 -17.21
N PRO A 255 -9.53 6.11 -18.27
CA PRO A 255 -10.36 6.09 -19.48
C PRO A 255 -11.86 5.93 -19.19
N HIS A 256 -12.24 4.97 -18.35
CA HIS A 256 -13.64 4.74 -17.98
C HIS A 256 -14.30 5.94 -17.27
N LEU A 257 -13.55 6.74 -16.50
CA LEU A 257 -14.06 7.99 -15.90
C LEU A 257 -14.10 9.14 -16.90
N LEU A 258 -13.17 9.17 -17.85
CA LEU A 258 -13.13 10.17 -18.93
C LEU A 258 -14.33 9.99 -19.85
N GLU A 259 -14.64 8.77 -20.27
CA GLU A 259 -15.83 8.45 -21.06
C GLU A 259 -17.12 8.81 -20.32
N LEU A 260 -17.20 8.53 -19.01
CA LEU A 260 -18.35 8.91 -18.20
C LEU A 260 -18.52 10.43 -18.11
N ARG A 261 -17.43 11.21 -18.08
CA ARG A 261 -17.46 12.68 -18.11
C ARG A 261 -17.94 13.18 -19.46
N GLU A 262 -17.47 12.59 -20.55
CA GLU A 262 -17.87 12.96 -21.92
C GLU A 262 -19.35 12.64 -22.18
N ARG A 263 -19.85 11.51 -21.66
CA ARG A 263 -21.27 11.11 -21.78
C ARG A 263 -22.20 11.91 -20.87
N ARG A 264 -21.77 12.29 -19.67
CA ARG A 264 -22.57 13.03 -18.69
C ARG A 264 -22.27 14.53 -18.78
N ALA A 265 -22.75 15.19 -19.83
CA ALA A 265 -22.73 16.65 -19.95
C ALA A 265 -23.72 17.33 -18.96
N GLY A 266 -23.52 17.16 -17.65
CA GLY A 266 -24.30 17.78 -16.58
C GLY A 266 -23.47 18.75 -15.72
N PRO A 267 -24.07 19.79 -15.09
CA PRO A 267 -23.34 20.95 -14.56
C PRO A 267 -22.64 20.76 -13.21
N ALA A 268 -22.45 19.53 -12.74
CA ALA A 268 -22.06 19.30 -11.36
C ALA A 268 -20.63 18.73 -11.24
N ARG A 269 -19.68 19.66 -11.03
CA ARG A 269 -18.48 19.51 -10.18
C ARG A 269 -17.09 19.28 -10.82
N ARG A 270 -16.85 19.46 -12.12
CA ARG A 270 -15.49 19.23 -12.68
C ARG A 270 -15.10 20.27 -13.73
N ASN A 271 -13.88 20.78 -13.67
CA ASN A 271 -13.40 21.83 -14.57
C ASN A 271 -13.18 21.26 -15.99
N PRO A 272 -13.94 21.69 -17.02
CA PRO A 272 -13.81 21.17 -18.39
C PRO A 272 -12.45 21.49 -19.04
N ASN A 273 -11.67 22.41 -18.46
CA ASN A 273 -10.45 22.94 -19.08
C ASN A 273 -9.26 21.97 -19.04
N TYR A 274 -9.31 20.90 -18.25
CA TYR A 274 -8.27 19.86 -18.23
C TYR A 274 -8.53 18.80 -19.30
N ASP A 275 -7.61 18.69 -20.26
CA ASP A 275 -7.51 17.63 -21.25
C ASP A 275 -6.65 16.49 -20.69
N TYR A 276 -7.32 15.58 -19.97
CA TYR A 276 -6.69 14.39 -19.38
C TYR A 276 -6.26 13.35 -20.44
N ARG A 277 -6.69 13.50 -21.69
CA ARG A 277 -6.29 12.59 -22.78
C ARG A 277 -4.89 12.96 -23.27
N ASN A 278 -4.69 14.24 -23.59
CA ASN A 278 -3.44 14.71 -24.17
C ASN A 278 -2.48 15.36 -23.16
N GLY A 279 -2.86 15.43 -21.88
CA GLY A 279 -2.00 16.02 -20.86
C GLY A 279 -1.81 17.52 -21.06
N ARG A 280 -2.87 18.26 -21.37
CA ARG A 280 -2.80 19.71 -21.58
C ARG A 280 -4.00 20.44 -21.00
N VAL A 281 -3.93 21.76 -21.00
CA VAL A 281 -5.08 22.62 -20.74
C VAL A 281 -5.69 23.01 -22.07
N LEU A 282 -7.01 22.95 -22.18
CA LEU A 282 -7.72 23.38 -23.39
C LEU A 282 -7.48 24.86 -23.66
N SER A 283 -7.32 25.21 -24.94
CA SER A 283 -7.29 26.62 -25.34
C SER A 283 -8.62 27.30 -25.04
N PHE A 284 -8.62 28.63 -24.99
CA PHE A 284 -9.85 29.40 -24.80
C PHE A 284 -10.94 29.05 -25.83
N GLU A 285 -10.56 28.90 -27.09
CA GLU A 285 -11.47 28.55 -28.19
C GLU A 285 -12.05 27.14 -28.02
N GLN A 286 -11.21 26.17 -27.64
CA GLN A 286 -11.62 24.80 -27.36
C GLN A 286 -12.52 24.71 -26.11
N ALA A 287 -12.24 25.52 -25.09
CA ALA A 287 -13.03 25.60 -23.86
C ALA A 287 -14.42 26.21 -24.11
N ILE A 288 -14.54 27.18 -25.04
CA ILE A 288 -15.84 27.70 -25.49
C ILE A 288 -16.62 26.62 -26.26
N ALA A 289 -15.97 25.93 -27.20
CA ALA A 289 -16.61 24.86 -27.96
C ALA A 289 -17.16 23.74 -27.06
N THR A 290 -16.54 23.48 -25.91
CA THR A 290 -16.97 22.47 -24.93
C THR A 290 -17.95 23.00 -23.87
N ARG A 291 -18.03 24.31 -23.61
CA ARG A 291 -18.96 24.89 -22.62
C ARG A 291 -20.17 25.54 -23.31
N ARG A 292 -21.39 25.13 -22.95
CA ARG A 292 -22.63 25.89 -23.22
C ARG A 292 -22.74 27.16 -22.33
N ALA A 293 -21.66 27.92 -22.14
CA ALA A 293 -21.60 29.07 -21.24
C ALA A 293 -20.90 30.29 -21.90
N GLY A 294 -21.21 31.50 -21.43
CA GLY A 294 -20.72 32.76 -22.01
C GLY A 294 -19.19 32.92 -22.00
N SER A 295 -18.66 33.62 -23.01
CA SER A 295 -17.23 33.71 -23.33
C SER A 295 -16.33 34.23 -22.19
N LYS A 296 -16.79 35.20 -21.38
CA LYS A 296 -15.97 35.83 -20.33
C LYS A 296 -15.66 34.89 -19.15
N VAL A 297 -16.64 34.14 -18.67
CA VAL A 297 -16.50 33.20 -17.54
C VAL A 297 -15.62 32.01 -17.93
N THR A 298 -15.73 31.54 -19.18
CA THR A 298 -14.89 30.48 -19.73
C THR A 298 -13.42 30.90 -19.83
N ARG A 299 -13.16 32.15 -20.22
CA ARG A 299 -11.79 32.70 -20.30
C ARG A 299 -11.11 32.75 -18.94
N GLN A 300 -11.80 33.30 -17.95
CA GLN A 300 -11.29 33.42 -16.60
C GLN A 300 -10.96 32.04 -16.01
N ALA A 301 -11.88 31.08 -16.13
CA ALA A 301 -11.65 29.73 -15.63
C ALA A 301 -10.51 28.99 -16.33
N ALA A 302 -10.20 29.30 -17.60
CA ALA A 302 -9.06 28.73 -18.31
C ALA A 302 -7.74 29.34 -17.81
N GLN A 303 -7.72 30.66 -17.61
CA GLN A 303 -6.57 31.35 -17.04
C GLN A 303 -6.27 30.88 -15.61
N GLU A 304 -7.30 30.75 -14.77
CA GLU A 304 -7.15 30.25 -13.39
C GLU A 304 -6.49 28.86 -13.32
N VAL A 305 -6.74 27.99 -14.32
CA VAL A 305 -6.10 26.67 -14.41
C VAL A 305 -4.63 26.79 -14.79
N LEU A 306 -4.29 27.66 -15.74
CA LEU A 306 -2.90 27.91 -16.13
C LEU A 306 -2.11 28.49 -14.95
N ASP A 307 -2.68 29.50 -14.27
CA ASP A 307 -2.07 30.12 -13.10
C ASP A 307 -1.84 29.11 -11.96
N LEU A 308 -2.78 28.17 -11.76
CA LEU A 308 -2.65 27.09 -10.78
C LEU A 308 -1.52 26.11 -11.15
N ILE A 309 -1.41 25.73 -12.42
CA ILE A 309 -0.33 24.86 -12.91
C ILE A 309 1.02 25.54 -12.73
N ASP A 310 1.13 26.80 -13.14
CA ASP A 310 2.35 27.59 -13.00
C ASP A 310 2.74 27.74 -11.54
N ALA A 311 1.80 28.07 -10.65
CA ALA A 311 2.05 28.15 -9.22
C ALA A 311 2.52 26.82 -8.64
N ALA A 312 1.89 25.70 -9.03
CA ALA A 312 2.26 24.36 -8.59
C ALA A 312 3.61 23.88 -9.14
N ASN A 313 4.05 24.42 -10.27
CA ASN A 313 5.35 24.16 -10.89
C ASN A 313 6.48 25.02 -10.30
N ARG A 314 6.19 26.25 -9.88
CA ARG A 314 7.16 27.12 -9.21
C ARG A 314 7.49 26.68 -7.78
N ASP A 315 6.56 26.01 -7.10
CA ASP A 315 6.76 25.46 -5.75
C ASP A 315 6.99 23.94 -5.81
N PRO A 316 8.24 23.46 -5.66
CA PRO A 316 8.56 22.03 -5.61
C PRO A 316 7.89 21.30 -4.45
N ARG A 317 7.36 22.03 -3.46
CA ARG A 317 6.66 21.50 -2.28
C ARG A 317 5.18 21.88 -2.24
N SER A 318 4.59 22.23 -3.38
CA SER A 318 3.19 22.63 -3.47
C SER A 318 2.24 21.61 -2.86
N TYR A 319 1.07 22.08 -2.42
CA TYR A 319 0.04 21.24 -1.80
C TYR A 319 -0.27 19.97 -2.60
N HIS A 320 -0.35 20.08 -3.94
CA HIS A 320 -0.63 18.94 -4.82
C HIS A 320 0.56 17.96 -4.90
N ARG A 321 1.80 18.44 -4.88
CA ARG A 321 3.01 17.58 -4.79
C ARG A 321 3.09 16.87 -3.45
N GLN A 322 2.72 17.54 -2.35
CA GLN A 322 2.64 16.89 -1.03
C GLN A 322 1.55 15.80 -1.00
N LYS A 323 0.42 16.00 -1.69
CA LYS A 323 -0.61 14.95 -1.83
C LYS A 323 -0.11 13.77 -2.67
N ALA A 324 0.58 14.02 -3.79
CA ALA A 324 1.21 12.99 -4.61
C ALA A 324 2.24 12.18 -3.80
N ALA A 325 3.11 12.85 -3.04
CA ALA A 325 4.10 12.21 -2.18
C ALA A 325 3.45 11.32 -1.10
N MET A 326 2.38 11.80 -0.45
CA MET A 326 1.65 10.99 0.53
C MET A 326 0.96 9.78 -0.09
N LEU A 327 0.44 9.88 -1.32
CA LEU A 327 -0.13 8.74 -2.04
C LEU A 327 0.95 7.69 -2.35
N ALA A 328 2.09 8.13 -2.90
CA ALA A 328 3.25 7.27 -3.17
C ALA A 328 3.72 6.54 -1.89
N HIS A 329 3.89 7.29 -0.79
CA HIS A 329 4.25 6.75 0.52
C HIS A 329 3.29 5.65 0.97
N ASN A 330 1.98 5.88 0.83
CA ASN A 330 0.99 4.92 1.27
C ASN A 330 0.94 3.67 0.36
N CYS A 331 1.18 3.81 -0.93
CA CYS A 331 1.37 2.68 -1.85
C CYS A 331 2.61 1.86 -1.46
N PHE A 332 3.72 2.51 -1.09
CA PHE A 332 4.91 1.82 -0.60
C PHE A 332 4.67 1.03 0.68
N LEU A 333 3.84 1.53 1.62
CA LEU A 333 3.46 0.76 2.81
C LEU A 333 2.80 -0.59 2.45
N VAL A 334 1.96 -0.61 1.40
CA VAL A 334 1.35 -1.86 0.90
C VAL A 334 2.42 -2.81 0.36
N LEU A 335 3.33 -2.31 -0.48
CA LEU A 335 4.44 -3.08 -1.05
C LEU A 335 5.36 -3.63 0.05
N PHE A 336 5.67 -2.81 1.05
CA PHE A 336 6.51 -3.16 2.17
C PHE A 336 5.89 -4.30 3.00
N ILE A 337 4.59 -4.25 3.29
CA ILE A 337 3.90 -5.33 4.01
C ILE A 337 3.86 -6.60 3.15
N ALA A 338 3.59 -6.48 1.85
CA ALA A 338 3.59 -7.64 0.94
C ALA A 338 4.96 -8.33 0.87
N GLN A 339 6.04 -7.55 0.90
CA GLN A 339 7.40 -8.07 0.78
C GLN A 339 7.96 -8.61 2.10
N THR A 340 7.73 -7.89 3.20
CA THR A 340 8.25 -8.26 4.53
C THR A 340 7.38 -9.28 5.23
N GLY A 341 6.11 -9.38 4.84
CA GLY A 341 5.12 -10.16 5.56
C GLY A 341 4.82 -9.60 6.95
N LEU A 342 5.21 -8.38 7.32
CA LEU A 342 4.97 -7.82 8.66
C LEU A 342 3.49 -7.55 8.96
N ASN A 343 3.14 -7.57 10.24
CA ASN A 343 1.76 -7.34 10.64
C ASN A 343 1.50 -5.85 10.41
N PRO A 344 0.39 -5.45 9.78
CA PRO A 344 0.13 -4.05 9.47
C PRO A 344 0.26 -3.10 10.67
N SER A 345 -0.17 -3.52 11.86
CA SER A 345 0.00 -2.75 13.10
C SER A 345 1.47 -2.63 13.49
N VAL A 346 2.23 -3.71 13.38
CA VAL A 346 3.68 -3.72 13.68
C VAL A 346 4.44 -2.86 12.66
N ALA A 347 4.12 -2.96 11.38
CA ALA A 347 4.72 -2.14 10.32
C ALA A 347 4.48 -0.64 10.58
N CYS A 348 3.28 -0.26 10.99
CA CYS A 348 2.95 1.14 11.34
C CYS A 348 3.65 1.65 12.61
N GLU A 349 4.05 0.75 13.52
CA GLU A 349 4.76 1.07 14.77
C GLU A 349 6.28 1.14 14.60
N LEU A 350 6.82 0.73 13.45
CA LEU A 350 8.25 0.78 13.15
C LEU A 350 8.81 2.18 13.35
N LYS A 351 9.90 2.26 14.13
CA LYS A 351 10.62 3.50 14.37
C LYS A 351 11.64 3.76 13.27
N TRP A 352 11.81 5.04 12.97
CA TRP A 352 12.92 5.53 12.17
C TRP A 352 14.14 5.70 13.09
N ALA A 353 15.25 5.11 12.71
CA ALA A 353 16.55 5.31 13.35
C ALA A 353 17.56 5.53 12.22
N ASP A 354 18.41 6.55 12.36
CA ASP A 354 19.36 6.95 11.32
C ASP A 354 20.49 5.90 11.14
N ASP A 355 20.59 4.92 12.05
CA ASP A 355 21.57 3.82 12.10
C ASP A 355 21.04 2.50 11.52
N MET A 356 20.11 2.55 10.57
CA MET A 356 19.59 1.35 9.93
C MET A 356 20.72 0.57 9.23
N SER A 357 21.10 -0.57 9.79
CA SER A 357 22.07 -1.49 9.20
C SER A 357 21.39 -2.41 8.19
N VAL A 358 22.00 -2.52 7.01
CA VAL A 358 21.60 -3.49 5.98
C VAL A 358 22.62 -4.62 6.03
N ASP A 359 22.27 -5.71 6.68
CA ASP A 359 23.16 -6.87 6.83
C ASP A 359 22.85 -7.93 5.75
N SER A 360 23.86 -8.72 5.39
CA SER A 360 23.68 -9.87 4.51
C SER A 360 23.03 -11.03 5.27
N ALA A 361 21.83 -11.46 4.85
CA ALA A 361 21.17 -12.63 5.41
C ALA A 361 21.57 -13.93 4.67
N GLN A 362 21.28 -13.97 3.36
CA GLN A 362 21.55 -15.07 2.42
C GLN A 362 21.68 -14.50 0.99
N GLN A 363 22.16 -15.30 0.02
CA GLN A 363 22.33 -14.85 -1.37
C GLN A 363 20.99 -14.35 -1.96
N GLY A 364 20.97 -13.11 -2.48
CA GLY A 364 19.75 -12.48 -2.99
C GLY A 364 18.82 -11.84 -1.95
N PHE A 365 19.10 -11.97 -0.65
CA PHE A 365 18.31 -11.40 0.44
C PHE A 365 19.15 -10.50 1.36
N ARG A 366 18.48 -9.61 2.07
CA ARG A 366 19.07 -8.60 2.98
C ARG A 366 18.21 -8.50 4.24
N GLU A 367 18.85 -8.41 5.39
CA GLU A 367 18.17 -8.20 6.66
C GLU A 367 18.14 -6.71 6.98
N LEU A 368 16.95 -6.19 7.29
CA LEU A 368 16.73 -4.84 7.80
C LEU A 368 16.42 -4.95 9.29
N LYS A 369 17.20 -4.29 10.13
CA LYS A 369 17.03 -4.31 11.60
C LYS A 369 16.47 -2.98 12.09
N TRP A 370 15.38 -3.03 12.85
CA TRP A 370 14.78 -1.90 13.57
C TRP A 370 14.60 -2.21 15.05
N ARG A 371 14.33 -1.17 15.85
CA ARG A 371 13.82 -1.32 17.22
C ARG A 371 12.36 -0.85 17.28
N ALA A 372 11.44 -1.72 17.71
CA ALA A 372 10.04 -1.39 17.92
C ALA A 372 9.62 -1.80 19.35
N GLY A 373 9.18 -0.82 20.16
CA GLY A 373 8.58 -1.09 21.48
C GLY A 373 9.45 -1.93 22.44
N ARG A 374 10.69 -1.48 22.73
CA ARG A 374 11.70 -2.20 23.53
C ARG A 374 12.19 -3.55 22.96
N LYS A 375 11.73 -3.99 21.77
CA LYS A 375 12.17 -5.23 21.11
C LYS A 375 12.87 -4.93 19.77
N ALA A 376 13.93 -5.68 19.46
CA ALA A 376 14.53 -5.67 18.13
C ALA A 376 13.62 -6.41 17.15
N VAL A 377 13.33 -5.80 16.01
CA VAL A 377 12.57 -6.39 14.90
C VAL A 377 13.49 -6.44 13.71
N SER A 378 13.86 -7.64 13.26
CA SER A 378 14.55 -7.82 11.99
C SER A 378 13.59 -8.37 10.95
N VAL A 379 13.72 -7.91 9.72
CA VAL A 379 12.99 -8.49 8.58
C VAL A 379 13.95 -8.79 7.45
N VAL A 380 13.65 -9.86 6.72
CA VAL A 380 14.42 -10.24 5.54
C VAL A 380 13.67 -9.84 4.29
N VAL A 381 14.28 -8.99 3.47
CA VAL A 381 13.76 -8.54 2.16
C VAL A 381 14.67 -9.04 1.04
N ARG A 382 14.13 -9.18 -0.18
CA ARG A 382 14.97 -9.42 -1.37
C ARG A 382 15.87 -8.21 -1.63
N ALA A 383 17.09 -8.44 -2.12
CA ALA A 383 18.02 -7.40 -2.51
C ALA A 383 17.42 -6.46 -3.59
N THR A 384 16.58 -6.99 -4.47
CA THR A 384 15.87 -6.24 -5.52
C THR A 384 14.84 -5.25 -4.99
N PHE A 385 14.41 -5.39 -3.73
CA PHE A 385 13.50 -4.44 -3.07
C PHE A 385 14.25 -3.23 -2.48
N LEU A 386 15.57 -3.32 -2.28
CA LEU A 386 16.35 -2.23 -1.68
C LEU A 386 16.29 -0.91 -2.45
N PRO A 387 16.33 -0.87 -3.80
CA PRO A 387 16.19 0.38 -4.53
C PRO A 387 14.84 1.07 -4.27
N LEU A 388 13.73 0.32 -4.25
CA LEU A 388 12.41 0.86 -3.90
C LEU A 388 12.41 1.42 -2.48
N PHE A 389 13.05 0.72 -1.55
CA PHE A 389 13.20 1.19 -0.17
C PHE A 389 14.04 2.48 -0.10
N LYS A 390 15.14 2.58 -0.86
CA LYS A 390 15.94 3.82 -0.93
C LYS A 390 15.13 4.99 -1.48
N THR A 391 14.37 4.79 -2.56
CA THR A 391 13.44 5.80 -3.10
C THR A 391 12.42 6.23 -2.05
N PHE A 392 11.90 5.27 -1.28
CA PHE A 392 10.99 5.58 -0.17
C PHE A 392 11.65 6.42 0.92
N VAL A 393 12.91 6.15 1.28
CA VAL A 393 13.66 6.97 2.25
C VAL A 393 13.81 8.41 1.76
N SER A 394 14.14 8.60 0.49
CA SER A 394 14.20 9.93 -0.14
C SER A 394 12.83 10.62 -0.12
N LEU A 395 11.77 9.90 -0.51
CA LEU A 395 10.39 10.38 -0.49
C LEU A 395 9.94 10.77 0.92
N ARG A 396 10.26 9.97 1.93
CA ARG A 396 9.97 10.25 3.33
C ARG A 396 10.66 11.53 3.79
N SER A 397 11.94 11.70 3.46
CA SER A 397 12.71 12.91 3.75
C SER A 397 12.09 14.14 3.08
N TYR A 398 11.64 13.99 1.84
CA TYR A 398 10.86 15.01 1.15
C TYR A 398 9.54 15.33 1.89
N ILE A 399 8.76 14.35 2.33
CA ILE A 399 7.51 14.58 3.08
C ILE A 399 7.77 15.36 4.38
N LEU A 400 8.85 15.03 5.07
CA LEU A 400 9.25 15.68 6.32
C LEU A 400 9.69 17.13 6.13
N GLY A 401 10.34 17.46 5.01
CA GLY A 401 10.76 18.83 4.71
C GLY A 401 11.66 19.43 5.80
N GLY A 402 12.60 18.65 6.31
CA GLY A 402 13.52 19.06 7.38
C GLY A 402 13.00 18.82 8.81
N LYS A 403 11.76 18.35 9.00
CA LYS A 403 11.25 17.98 10.33
C LYS A 403 11.73 16.59 10.75
N CYS A 404 12.14 16.42 12.01
CA CYS A 404 12.42 15.10 12.56
C CYS A 404 11.11 14.39 12.95
N HIS A 405 10.99 13.10 12.63
CA HIS A 405 9.88 12.27 13.10
C HIS A 405 10.36 10.84 13.34
N GLY A 406 10.00 10.27 14.50
CA GLY A 406 10.52 8.96 14.93
C GLY A 406 9.82 7.74 14.34
N SER A 407 8.76 7.88 13.54
CA SER A 407 8.09 6.76 12.85
C SER A 407 8.61 6.59 11.43
N LEU A 408 8.81 5.34 10.99
CA LEU A 408 9.17 5.00 9.61
C LEU A 408 8.06 5.42 8.64
N PHE A 409 6.83 4.99 8.89
CA PHE A 409 5.66 5.33 8.09
C PHE A 409 4.86 6.48 8.71
N LEU A 410 4.49 7.43 7.86
CA LEU A 410 3.88 8.70 8.23
C LEU A 410 2.43 8.81 7.73
N THR A 411 1.67 9.71 8.33
CA THR A 411 0.37 10.17 7.83
C THR A 411 0.18 11.66 8.07
N ARG A 412 -0.53 12.32 7.16
CA ARG A 412 -1.06 13.69 7.29
C ARG A 412 -2.58 13.73 7.20
N GLY A 413 -3.23 12.57 7.40
CA GLY A 413 -4.69 12.46 7.34
C GLY A 413 -5.28 12.82 5.97
N PRO A 414 -6.62 12.94 5.89
CA PRO A 414 -7.30 13.35 4.67
C PRO A 414 -6.86 14.76 4.25
N ASN A 415 -6.57 14.94 2.96
CA ASN A 415 -6.22 16.24 2.37
C ASN A 415 -5.09 17.00 3.09
N LEU A 416 -4.13 16.27 3.69
CA LEU A 416 -3.00 16.85 4.44
C LEU A 416 -3.40 17.71 5.65
N GLY A 417 -4.67 17.63 6.09
CA GLY A 417 -5.22 18.48 7.16
C GLY A 417 -4.80 18.09 8.57
N HIS A 418 -4.01 17.03 8.73
CA HIS A 418 -3.50 16.59 10.02
C HIS A 418 -1.99 16.87 10.11
N ASP A 419 -1.53 17.27 11.32
CA ASP A 419 -0.10 17.21 11.63
C ASP A 419 0.44 15.81 11.39
N LEU A 420 1.71 15.77 10.98
CA LEU A 420 2.47 14.56 10.78
C LEU A 420 2.36 13.65 12.02
N GLY A 421 2.05 12.39 11.77
CA GLY A 421 2.06 11.35 12.80
C GLY A 421 2.30 9.97 12.22
N PRO A 422 2.26 8.92 13.06
CA PRO A 422 2.44 7.54 12.60
C PRO A 422 1.29 7.11 11.69
N ALA A 423 1.61 6.34 10.65
CA ALA A 423 0.61 5.67 9.84
C ALA A 423 -0.25 4.70 10.68
N SER A 424 -1.41 4.30 10.16
CA SER A 424 -2.30 3.32 10.79
C SER A 424 -2.69 2.23 9.79
N PRO A 425 -3.10 1.04 10.25
CA PRO A 425 -3.53 -0.04 9.35
C PRO A 425 -4.66 0.35 8.38
N SER A 426 -5.51 1.32 8.75
CA SER A 426 -6.56 1.88 7.89
C SER A 426 -6.02 2.57 6.62
N THR A 427 -4.75 2.97 6.60
CA THR A 427 -4.09 3.53 5.41
C THR A 427 -4.16 2.58 4.21
N ILE A 428 -4.09 1.26 4.46
CA ILE A 428 -4.14 0.23 3.41
C ILE A 428 -5.49 0.26 2.69
N SER A 429 -6.59 0.29 3.45
CA SER A 429 -7.94 0.40 2.90
C SER A 429 -8.19 1.74 2.19
N ALA A 430 -7.60 2.83 2.71
CA ALA A 430 -7.68 4.14 2.08
C ALA A 430 -6.98 4.16 0.71
N VAL A 431 -5.78 3.58 0.60
CA VAL A 431 -5.07 3.43 -0.68
C VAL A 431 -5.88 2.64 -1.68
N GLN A 432 -6.39 1.46 -1.29
CA GLN A 432 -7.19 0.63 -2.21
C GLN A 432 -8.44 1.36 -2.71
N THR A 433 -9.02 2.25 -1.90
CA THR A 433 -10.15 3.09 -2.32
C THR A 433 -9.75 4.11 -3.39
N VAL A 434 -8.54 4.66 -3.31
CA VAL A 434 -7.98 5.54 -4.36
C VAL A 434 -7.67 4.72 -5.61
N LEU A 435 -7.00 3.57 -5.48
CA LEU A 435 -6.63 2.71 -6.61
C LEU A 435 -7.84 2.13 -7.33
N ARG A 436 -8.97 1.88 -6.65
CA ARG A 436 -10.23 1.48 -7.29
C ARG A 436 -10.81 2.53 -8.24
N ARG A 437 -10.38 3.79 -8.15
CA ARG A 437 -10.74 4.81 -9.14
C ARG A 437 -9.98 4.61 -10.45
N ILE A 438 -8.81 3.97 -10.40
CA ILE A 438 -7.95 3.62 -11.53
C ILE A 438 -8.43 2.29 -12.12
N ASP A 439 -8.59 1.28 -11.27
CA ASP A 439 -9.10 -0.04 -11.63
C ASP A 439 -10.39 -0.36 -10.84
N PRO A 440 -11.58 -0.15 -11.43
CA PRO A 440 -12.85 -0.49 -10.79
C PRO A 440 -13.01 -1.98 -10.46
N GLY A 441 -12.29 -2.85 -11.18
CA GLY A 441 -12.29 -4.30 -10.97
C GLY A 441 -11.37 -4.76 -9.84
N LEU A 442 -10.59 -3.85 -9.24
CA LEU A 442 -9.66 -4.17 -8.16
C LEU A 442 -10.40 -4.62 -6.90
N LYS A 443 -10.29 -5.92 -6.60
CA LYS A 443 -10.89 -6.50 -5.38
C LYS A 443 -10.20 -5.98 -4.12
N THR A 444 -10.96 -5.91 -3.03
CA THR A 444 -10.42 -5.51 -1.73
C THR A 444 -9.58 -6.65 -1.17
N VAL A 445 -8.29 -6.40 -0.97
CA VAL A 445 -7.38 -7.35 -0.32
C VAL A 445 -7.23 -6.94 1.14
N PRO A 446 -7.68 -7.76 2.12
CA PRO A 446 -7.54 -7.41 3.52
C PRO A 446 -6.06 -7.34 3.91
N ALA A 447 -5.73 -6.46 4.86
CA ALA A 447 -4.32 -6.21 5.22
C ALA A 447 -3.57 -7.47 5.72
N ARG A 448 -4.30 -8.44 6.31
CA ARG A 448 -3.74 -9.74 6.71
C ARG A 448 -3.36 -10.60 5.50
N ALA A 449 -4.14 -10.55 4.43
CA ALA A 449 -3.95 -11.32 3.21
C ALA A 449 -2.71 -10.87 2.42
N LEU A 450 -2.26 -9.63 2.56
CA LEU A 450 -0.99 -9.15 1.98
C LEU A 450 0.23 -9.97 2.46
N ARG A 451 0.13 -10.60 3.64
CA ARG A 451 1.21 -11.39 4.23
C ARG A 451 1.26 -12.84 3.74
N ALA A 452 0.16 -13.33 3.14
CA ALA A 452 0.00 -14.74 2.79
C ALA A 452 1.13 -15.27 1.89
N PRO A 453 1.59 -14.56 0.84
CA PRO A 453 2.66 -15.09 -0.01
C PRO A 453 3.99 -15.29 0.72
N LYS A 454 4.35 -14.37 1.62
CA LYS A 454 5.58 -14.46 2.40
C LYS A 454 5.48 -15.57 3.45
N GLN A 455 4.30 -15.72 4.05
CA GLN A 455 3.98 -16.81 4.96
C GLN A 455 4.11 -18.16 4.24
N ASP A 456 3.54 -18.31 3.05
CA ASP A 456 3.61 -19.53 2.25
C ASP A 456 5.05 -19.86 1.82
N PHE A 457 5.86 -18.85 1.47
CA PHE A 457 7.29 -19.05 1.19
C PHE A 457 8.06 -19.60 2.40
N HIS A 458 7.85 -19.03 3.59
CA HIS A 458 8.54 -19.51 4.79
C HIS A 458 8.06 -20.88 5.22
N ILE A 459 6.76 -21.18 5.09
CA ILE A 459 6.17 -22.50 5.33
C ILE A 459 6.67 -23.54 4.31
N THR A 460 7.00 -23.15 3.08
CA THR A 460 7.49 -24.11 2.08
C THR A 460 8.99 -24.36 2.16
N GLN A 461 9.76 -23.47 2.81
CA GLN A 461 11.24 -23.52 2.80
C GLN A 461 11.91 -23.56 4.19
N SER A 462 11.18 -23.41 5.30
CA SER A 462 11.73 -23.32 6.65
C SER A 462 10.85 -24.08 7.64
N ASP A 463 11.41 -24.60 8.73
CA ASP A 463 10.63 -25.31 9.74
C ASP A 463 9.54 -24.42 10.39
N PRO A 464 8.43 -25.01 10.91
CA PRO A 464 7.30 -24.26 11.45
C PRO A 464 7.65 -23.28 12.58
N ALA A 465 8.64 -23.60 13.42
CA ALA A 465 9.07 -22.74 14.53
C ALA A 465 9.83 -21.51 14.01
N THR A 466 10.74 -21.70 13.06
CA THR A 466 11.45 -20.61 12.36
C THR A 466 10.48 -19.74 11.56
N ALA A 467 9.50 -20.33 10.86
CA ALA A 467 8.47 -19.60 10.15
C ALA A 467 7.58 -18.78 11.11
N ALA A 468 7.23 -19.33 12.28
CA ALA A 468 6.47 -18.63 13.31
C ALA A 468 7.24 -17.42 13.87
N GLN A 469 8.54 -17.59 14.12
CA GLN A 469 9.43 -16.55 14.63
C GLN A 469 9.60 -15.41 13.61
N ILE A 470 9.84 -15.73 12.33
CA ILE A 470 9.95 -14.75 11.25
C ILE A 470 8.64 -13.98 11.04
N MET A 471 7.49 -14.69 11.11
CA MET A 471 6.18 -14.10 10.87
C MET A 471 5.57 -13.41 12.11
N GLY A 472 6.15 -13.60 13.29
CA GLY A 472 5.64 -13.05 14.55
C GLY A 472 4.31 -13.66 14.98
N HIS A 473 4.16 -14.97 14.83
CA HIS A 473 2.99 -15.76 15.27
C HIS A 473 3.41 -16.82 16.30
N SER A 474 2.46 -17.39 17.05
CA SER A 474 2.76 -18.56 17.88
C SER A 474 2.99 -19.80 17.01
N GLU A 475 3.85 -20.71 17.48
CA GLU A 475 4.20 -21.96 16.78
C GLU A 475 2.96 -22.79 16.41
N GLU A 476 1.96 -22.80 17.28
CA GLU A 476 0.67 -23.46 17.06
C GLU A 476 -0.10 -22.93 15.84
N ILE A 477 -0.02 -21.63 15.56
CA ILE A 477 -0.64 -21.00 14.37
C ILE A 477 0.14 -21.38 13.10
N ALA A 478 1.46 -21.49 13.18
CA ALA A 478 2.31 -21.89 12.05
C ALA A 478 2.13 -23.37 11.69
N LEU A 479 2.02 -24.25 12.68
CA LEU A 479 1.75 -25.68 12.50
C LEU A 479 0.41 -25.94 11.79
N ARG A 480 -0.65 -25.16 12.09
CA ARG A 480 -1.93 -25.26 11.36
C ARG A 480 -1.85 -24.82 9.91
N ALA A 481 -1.08 -23.78 9.60
CA ALA A 481 -0.89 -23.31 8.23
C ALA A 481 -0.13 -24.36 7.38
N TYR A 482 0.77 -25.12 8.03
CA TYR A 482 1.43 -26.29 7.47
C TYR A 482 0.45 -27.45 7.19
N SER A 483 -0.41 -27.80 8.15
CA SER A 483 -1.36 -28.92 8.03
C SER A 483 -2.50 -28.67 7.03
N ALA A 484 -2.76 -27.42 6.65
CA ALA A 484 -3.82 -27.05 5.72
C ALA A 484 -3.45 -27.25 4.23
N GLY A 485 -2.21 -27.63 3.91
CA GLY A 485 -1.75 -27.86 2.54
C GLY A 485 -1.56 -26.56 1.75
N THR A 486 -0.33 -26.09 1.64
CA THR A 486 0.01 -24.83 0.96
C THR A 486 0.07 -25.04 -0.56
N LYS A 487 -0.64 -24.21 -1.34
CA LYS A 487 -0.43 -24.12 -2.80
C LYS A 487 0.83 -23.27 -3.05
N GLY A 488 2.00 -23.92 -3.09
CA GLY A 488 3.33 -23.28 -3.10
C GLY A 488 3.75 -22.38 -4.29
N ARG A 489 2.83 -21.67 -4.96
CA ARG A 489 3.14 -20.77 -6.11
C ARG A 489 3.19 -19.27 -5.77
N HIS A 490 2.53 -18.85 -4.69
CA HIS A 490 2.22 -17.43 -4.39
C HIS A 490 3.42 -16.45 -4.31
N TYR A 491 4.62 -16.87 -3.89
CA TYR A 491 5.75 -15.95 -3.68
C TYR A 491 6.65 -15.74 -4.90
N ALA A 492 6.77 -16.76 -5.76
CA ALA A 492 7.63 -16.70 -6.95
C ALA A 492 7.03 -15.78 -8.01
N GLU A 493 5.72 -15.86 -8.26
CA GLU A 493 5.02 -15.08 -9.28
C GLU A 493 4.86 -13.61 -8.89
N MET A 494 4.55 -13.28 -7.62
CA MET A 494 4.49 -11.89 -7.16
C MET A 494 5.86 -11.20 -7.22
N SER A 495 6.93 -11.94 -6.92
CA SER A 495 8.30 -11.46 -7.06
C SER A 495 8.65 -11.25 -8.54
N GLY A 496 8.32 -12.21 -9.41
CA GLY A 496 8.52 -12.11 -10.86
C GLY A 496 7.72 -10.98 -11.51
N PHE A 497 6.52 -10.69 -11.00
CA PHE A 497 5.65 -9.61 -11.46
C PHE A 497 6.14 -8.22 -11.05
N LEU A 498 6.53 -8.03 -9.78
CA LEU A 498 7.19 -6.78 -9.35
C LEU A 498 8.54 -6.59 -10.06
N GLU A 499 9.25 -7.68 -10.35
CA GLU A 499 10.50 -7.67 -11.13
C GLU A 499 10.25 -7.39 -12.62
N SER A 500 9.11 -7.79 -13.18
CA SER A 500 8.65 -7.44 -14.54
C SER A 500 8.31 -5.94 -14.65
N MET A 501 7.67 -5.37 -13.64
CA MET A 501 7.35 -3.94 -13.61
C MET A 501 8.59 -3.06 -13.40
N LYS A 502 9.49 -3.44 -12.48
CA LYS A 502 10.76 -2.76 -12.23
C LYS A 502 11.69 -2.82 -13.46
N ARG A 503 11.61 -3.90 -14.25
CA ARG A 503 12.28 -4.05 -15.54
C ARG A 503 11.81 -3.00 -16.57
N SER A 504 10.56 -2.53 -16.53
CA SER A 504 10.07 -1.48 -17.44
C SER A 504 10.54 -0.06 -17.07
N ALA A 505 10.74 0.26 -15.78
CA ALA A 505 11.06 1.62 -15.34
C ALA A 505 12.57 1.90 -15.18
N GLU A 506 13.38 0.92 -14.72
CA GLU A 506 14.82 1.12 -14.47
C GLU A 506 15.73 0.67 -15.64
N ARG A 507 15.19 -0.07 -16.61
CA ARG A 507 15.92 -0.61 -17.78
C ARG A 507 15.22 -0.27 -19.07
N ARG A 508 14.97 1.02 -19.32
CA ARG A 508 14.60 1.46 -20.66
C ARG A 508 15.77 1.10 -21.58
N VAL A 509 15.70 -0.05 -22.25
CA VAL A 509 16.70 -0.47 -23.25
C VAL A 509 16.62 0.51 -24.41
N VAL A 510 15.41 0.85 -24.82
CA VAL A 510 15.11 1.86 -25.84
C VAL A 510 15.04 3.26 -25.22
N LEU A 511 15.92 4.15 -25.68
CA LEU A 511 15.98 5.57 -25.35
C LEU A 511 15.27 6.40 -26.42
N SER A 512 14.83 7.61 -26.06
CA SER A 512 14.37 8.59 -27.05
C SER A 512 15.56 9.14 -27.85
N GLU A 513 15.30 9.59 -29.07
CA GLU A 513 16.31 10.18 -29.98
C GLU A 513 17.09 11.36 -29.36
N CYS A 514 16.50 12.08 -28.40
CA CYS A 514 17.13 13.23 -27.72
C CYS A 514 17.80 12.91 -26.37
N ASP A 515 17.79 11.65 -25.93
CA ASP A 515 18.36 11.28 -24.64
C ASP A 515 19.89 11.32 -24.70
N SER A 516 20.53 12.14 -23.87
CA SER A 516 22.00 12.20 -23.79
C SER A 516 22.50 11.45 -22.55
N LEU A 517 23.35 10.44 -22.78
CA LEU A 517 23.99 9.66 -21.73
C LEU A 517 25.44 10.14 -21.52
N SER A 518 25.67 10.93 -20.48
CA SER A 518 27.01 11.39 -20.12
C SER A 518 27.93 10.21 -19.81
N GLY A 519 29.08 10.12 -20.49
CA GLY A 519 30.10 9.07 -20.29
C GLY A 519 29.84 7.74 -21.02
N ALA A 520 28.76 7.64 -21.80
CA ALA A 520 28.43 6.41 -22.53
C ALA A 520 29.31 6.21 -23.77
N LYS A 521 29.57 4.95 -24.12
CA LYS A 521 30.32 4.57 -25.33
C LYS A 521 29.39 3.98 -26.38
N THR A 522 29.45 4.52 -27.59
CA THR A 522 28.77 3.96 -28.76
C THR A 522 29.52 2.72 -29.24
N GLY A 523 28.79 1.63 -29.46
CA GLY A 523 29.29 0.36 -30.01
C GLY A 523 28.50 -0.07 -31.26
N SER A 524 28.82 -1.27 -31.76
CA SER A 524 28.28 -1.82 -33.01
C SER A 524 26.83 -2.30 -32.94
N LEU A 525 26.21 -2.32 -31.76
CA LEU A 525 24.80 -2.71 -31.57
C LEU A 525 23.97 -1.62 -30.89
N GLY A 526 24.58 -0.52 -30.45
CA GLY A 526 23.92 0.51 -29.65
C GLY A 526 24.91 1.21 -28.74
N THR A 527 24.47 1.63 -27.56
CA THR A 527 25.26 2.43 -26.61
C THR A 527 25.41 1.71 -25.25
N CYS A 528 26.60 1.75 -24.68
CA CYS A 528 26.90 1.19 -23.36
C CYS A 528 27.10 2.31 -22.33
N VAL A 529 26.37 2.25 -21.21
CA VAL A 529 26.45 3.27 -20.14
C VAL A 529 27.61 3.06 -19.16
N ASP A 530 28.19 1.86 -19.11
CA ASP A 530 29.27 1.52 -18.16
C ASP A 530 30.15 0.40 -18.74
N PHE A 531 31.15 0.79 -19.52
CA PHE A 531 32.02 -0.13 -20.24
C PHE A 531 32.95 -0.90 -19.29
N ASN A 532 33.19 -2.19 -19.59
CA ASN A 532 34.03 -3.11 -18.79
C ASN A 532 33.42 -3.54 -17.44
N SER A 533 32.11 -3.35 -17.27
CA SER A 533 31.34 -3.77 -16.10
C SER A 533 30.09 -4.58 -16.52
N PRO A 534 30.26 -5.72 -17.23
CA PRO A 534 29.13 -6.48 -17.76
C PRO A 534 28.32 -7.12 -16.62
N VAL A 535 27.03 -6.83 -16.57
CA VAL A 535 26.10 -7.45 -15.61
C VAL A 535 24.92 -8.05 -16.39
N PRO A 536 24.58 -9.32 -16.17
CA PRO A 536 23.51 -9.98 -16.90
C PRO A 536 22.14 -9.33 -16.62
N ILE A 537 21.31 -9.19 -17.66
CA ILE A 537 19.93 -8.67 -17.51
C ILE A 537 19.08 -9.56 -16.59
N SER A 538 19.36 -10.86 -16.49
CA SER A 538 18.62 -11.78 -15.61
C SER A 538 19.51 -12.93 -15.14
N GLY A 539 19.07 -13.62 -14.08
CA GLY A 539 19.80 -14.78 -13.52
C GLY A 539 19.86 -16.00 -14.44
N ASN A 540 19.00 -16.08 -15.45
CA ASN A 540 19.07 -17.07 -16.53
C ASN A 540 19.09 -16.32 -17.85
N ILE A 541 20.20 -16.42 -18.60
CA ILE A 541 20.38 -15.78 -19.91
C ILE A 541 21.04 -16.77 -20.87
N PRO A 542 20.65 -16.76 -22.15
CA PRO A 542 21.17 -17.70 -23.14
C PRO A 542 22.64 -17.43 -23.49
N ILE A 543 23.07 -16.17 -23.44
CA ILE A 543 24.45 -15.75 -23.73
C ILE A 543 24.94 -14.84 -22.61
N ALA A 544 26.06 -15.19 -21.99
CA ALA A 544 26.68 -14.40 -20.94
C ALA A 544 27.24 -13.07 -21.51
N PRO A 545 27.06 -11.92 -20.84
CA PRO A 545 27.55 -10.65 -21.36
C PRO A 545 29.06 -10.56 -21.17
N ASP A 546 29.76 -10.27 -22.25
CA ASP A 546 31.21 -10.08 -22.29
C ASP A 546 31.50 -8.86 -23.15
N CYS A 547 32.15 -7.83 -22.61
CA CYS A 547 32.46 -6.61 -23.37
C CYS A 547 33.40 -6.84 -24.57
N ARG A 548 33.97 -8.04 -24.72
CA ARG A 548 34.77 -8.47 -25.89
C ARG A 548 33.93 -9.13 -26.99
N LYS A 549 32.75 -9.63 -26.64
CA LYS A 549 31.82 -10.33 -27.56
C LYS A 549 30.57 -9.49 -27.76
N HIS A 550 30.44 -8.93 -28.96
CA HIS A 550 29.42 -7.91 -29.25
C HIS A 550 28.00 -8.43 -29.01
N GLU A 551 27.71 -9.68 -29.37
CA GLU A 551 26.43 -10.36 -29.18
C GLU A 551 26.00 -10.48 -27.71
N GLY A 552 26.96 -10.58 -26.79
CA GLY A 552 26.69 -10.63 -25.35
C GLY A 552 26.16 -9.31 -24.78
N CYS A 553 26.41 -8.18 -25.45
CA CYS A 553 25.93 -6.88 -25.01
C CYS A 553 24.39 -6.81 -24.97
N LEU A 554 23.68 -7.50 -25.87
CA LEU A 554 22.21 -7.51 -25.92
C LEU A 554 21.55 -8.11 -24.66
N PHE A 555 22.34 -8.87 -23.88
CA PHE A 555 21.94 -9.50 -22.62
C PHE A 555 22.57 -8.81 -21.39
N CYS A 556 23.13 -7.61 -21.56
CA CYS A 556 23.74 -6.81 -20.51
C CYS A 556 22.79 -5.73 -19.97
N ASP A 557 22.77 -5.51 -18.65
CA ASP A 557 21.96 -4.44 -18.04
C ASP A 557 22.46 -3.02 -18.35
N LYS A 558 23.68 -2.90 -18.90
CA LYS A 558 24.32 -1.64 -19.34
C LYS A 558 24.04 -1.29 -20.80
N TYR A 559 23.40 -2.18 -21.55
CA TYR A 559 23.09 -1.97 -22.95
C TYR A 559 21.86 -1.06 -23.13
N ARG A 560 21.99 -0.08 -24.03
CA ARG A 560 20.95 0.88 -24.43
C ARG A 560 20.97 1.04 -25.95
N VAL A 561 19.84 1.41 -26.52
CA VAL A 561 19.66 1.66 -27.94
C VAL A 561 18.81 2.91 -28.09
N HIS A 562 19.17 3.83 -28.99
CA HIS A 562 18.30 4.97 -29.29
C HIS A 562 17.24 4.54 -30.31
N ALA A 563 16.03 5.07 -30.18
CA ALA A 563 14.97 4.93 -31.18
C ALA A 563 15.25 5.84 -32.40
N ASP A 564 16.42 5.70 -33.02
CA ASP A 564 16.84 6.44 -34.20
C ASP A 564 17.21 5.49 -35.36
N ALA A 565 17.37 6.04 -36.56
CA ALA A 565 17.69 5.24 -37.75
C ALA A 565 19.10 4.61 -37.69
N THR A 566 20.01 5.18 -36.90
CA THR A 566 21.42 4.75 -36.84
C THR A 566 21.55 3.47 -36.02
N ASP A 567 21.00 3.48 -34.82
CA ASP A 567 21.02 2.33 -33.91
C ASP A 567 20.09 1.21 -34.39
N VAL A 568 18.96 1.54 -35.06
CA VAL A 568 18.13 0.54 -35.75
C VAL A 568 18.92 -0.13 -36.89
N ARG A 569 19.66 0.62 -37.71
CA ARG A 569 20.47 0.04 -38.80
C ARG A 569 21.53 -0.92 -38.27
N LYS A 570 22.19 -0.60 -37.17
CA LYS A 570 23.17 -1.49 -36.50
C LYS A 570 22.54 -2.84 -36.11
N LEU A 571 21.36 -2.80 -35.51
CA LEU A 571 20.65 -4.01 -35.07
C LEU A 571 20.21 -4.88 -36.24
N VAL A 572 19.61 -4.26 -37.27
CA VAL A 572 19.18 -4.97 -38.48
C VAL A 572 20.39 -5.54 -39.24
N SER A 573 21.48 -4.78 -39.36
CA SER A 573 22.71 -5.25 -40.02
C SER A 573 23.34 -6.44 -39.27
N CYS A 574 23.34 -6.42 -37.94
CA CYS A 574 23.77 -7.57 -37.14
C CYS A 574 22.91 -8.81 -37.40
N ALA A 575 21.58 -8.65 -37.38
CA ALA A 575 20.66 -9.75 -37.64
C ALA A 575 20.89 -10.35 -39.03
N TYR A 576 21.01 -9.50 -40.05
CA TYR A 576 21.30 -9.92 -41.42
C TYR A 576 22.61 -10.71 -41.53
N VAL A 577 23.69 -10.21 -40.93
CA VAL A 577 24.99 -10.91 -40.95
C VAL A 577 24.93 -12.25 -40.22
N ILE A 578 24.25 -12.31 -39.08
CA ILE A 578 24.04 -13.57 -38.36
C ILE A 578 23.28 -14.58 -39.24
N GLU A 579 22.22 -14.14 -39.91
CA GLU A 579 21.42 -14.99 -40.79
C GLU A 579 22.25 -15.60 -41.93
N GLN A 580 23.21 -14.86 -42.50
CA GLN A 580 24.13 -15.40 -43.51
C GLN A 580 25.06 -16.50 -42.98
N THR A 581 25.26 -16.58 -41.66
CA THR A 581 26.17 -17.55 -41.01
C THR A 581 25.46 -18.76 -40.39
N LEU A 582 24.12 -18.81 -40.44
CA LEU A 582 23.33 -19.89 -39.81
C LEU A 582 23.60 -21.28 -40.40
N SER A 583 24.18 -21.35 -41.61
CA SER A 583 24.54 -22.61 -42.25
C SER A 583 25.73 -23.33 -41.59
N VAL A 584 26.44 -22.67 -40.68
CA VAL A 584 27.54 -23.26 -39.89
C VAL A 584 26.97 -24.19 -38.80
N PRO A 585 27.47 -25.42 -38.64
CA PRO A 585 27.03 -26.33 -37.59
C PRO A 585 27.13 -25.72 -36.19
N GLY A 586 26.02 -25.68 -35.45
CA GLY A 586 25.92 -25.13 -34.10
C GLY A 586 25.74 -23.61 -34.03
N ALA A 587 25.79 -22.89 -35.16
CA ALA A 587 25.54 -21.45 -35.20
C ALA A 587 24.07 -21.12 -34.91
N GLU A 588 23.13 -21.93 -35.41
CA GLU A 588 21.70 -21.71 -35.18
C GLU A 588 21.33 -21.73 -33.68
N ASP A 589 21.78 -22.74 -32.94
CA ASP A 589 21.50 -22.82 -31.49
C ASP A 589 22.17 -21.70 -30.69
N HIS A 590 23.34 -21.23 -31.14
CA HIS A 590 24.05 -20.14 -30.50
C HIS A 590 23.43 -18.77 -30.79
N PHE A 591 23.03 -18.50 -32.03
CA PHE A 591 22.61 -17.18 -32.48
C PHE A 591 21.11 -16.96 -32.53
N ARG A 592 20.27 -18.01 -32.50
CA ARG A 592 18.81 -17.86 -32.42
C ARG A 592 18.36 -16.97 -31.25
N PRO A 593 18.92 -17.08 -30.02
CA PRO A 593 18.59 -16.16 -28.94
C PRO A 593 18.98 -14.70 -29.23
N VAL A 594 20.02 -14.47 -30.03
CA VAL A 594 20.46 -13.12 -30.44
C VAL A 594 19.45 -12.51 -31.41
N LEU A 595 19.01 -13.27 -32.42
CA LEU A 595 18.01 -12.83 -33.39
C LEU A 595 16.66 -12.54 -32.72
N GLU A 596 16.21 -13.42 -31.82
CA GLU A 596 15.01 -13.21 -31.01
C GLU A 596 15.11 -11.92 -30.21
N ARG A 597 16.25 -11.68 -29.56
CA ARG A 597 16.47 -10.47 -28.75
C ARG A 597 16.50 -9.20 -29.60
N ILE A 598 17.09 -9.23 -30.79
CA ILE A 598 17.06 -8.10 -31.73
C ILE A 598 15.62 -7.80 -32.17
N SER A 599 14.86 -8.83 -32.52
CA SER A 599 13.45 -8.70 -32.91
C SER A 599 12.59 -8.09 -31.79
N GLU A 600 12.79 -8.52 -30.54
CA GLU A 600 12.14 -7.91 -29.37
C GLU A 600 12.44 -6.41 -29.27
N VAL A 601 13.71 -6.02 -29.40
CA VAL A 601 14.14 -4.62 -29.29
C VAL A 601 13.60 -3.76 -30.44
N LEU A 602 13.60 -4.29 -31.67
CA LEU A 602 13.02 -3.60 -32.83
C LEU A 602 11.50 -3.46 -32.70
N GLY A 603 10.82 -4.47 -32.13
CA GLY A 603 9.40 -4.40 -31.78
C GLY A 603 9.10 -3.34 -30.73
N GLU A 604 9.96 -3.19 -29.71
CA GLU A 604 9.85 -2.11 -28.73
C GLU A 604 10.00 -0.71 -29.38
N ILE A 605 10.94 -0.55 -30.32
CA ILE A 605 11.14 0.72 -31.05
C ILE A 605 9.94 1.03 -31.95
N SER A 606 9.43 0.04 -32.70
CA SER A 606 8.30 0.21 -33.62
C SER A 606 6.99 0.57 -32.91
N ASN A 607 6.80 0.07 -31.68
CA ASN A 607 5.63 0.38 -30.85
C ASN A 607 5.62 1.83 -30.32
N LEU A 608 6.69 2.60 -30.49
CA LEU A 608 6.69 4.03 -30.22
C LEU A 608 6.05 4.74 -31.42
N SER A 609 4.93 5.42 -31.18
CA SER A 609 4.06 6.01 -32.22
C SER A 609 4.74 6.97 -33.21
N LEU A 610 5.92 7.49 -32.87
CA LEU A 610 6.76 8.35 -33.73
C LEU A 610 7.64 7.58 -34.72
N HIS A 611 7.83 6.27 -34.54
CA HIS A 611 8.86 5.48 -35.24
C HIS A 611 8.31 4.22 -35.94
N ALA A 612 6.98 4.05 -36.02
CA ALA A 612 6.33 2.86 -36.59
C ALA A 612 6.78 2.55 -38.04
N ASP A 613 7.00 3.58 -38.87
CA ASP A 613 7.44 3.42 -40.26
C ASP A 613 8.97 3.36 -40.43
N MET A 614 9.74 3.70 -39.39
CA MET A 614 11.20 3.76 -39.47
C MET A 614 11.82 2.36 -39.49
N VAL A 615 11.37 1.46 -38.61
CA VAL A 615 11.90 0.09 -38.52
C VAL A 615 11.66 -0.69 -39.82
N PRO A 616 10.44 -0.76 -40.40
CA PRO A 616 10.21 -1.47 -41.66
C PRO A 616 11.01 -0.90 -42.83
N ARG A 617 11.22 0.43 -42.86
CA ARG A 617 12.03 1.09 -43.88
C ARG A 617 13.50 0.68 -43.79
N VAL A 618 14.10 0.74 -42.61
CA VAL A 618 15.52 0.38 -42.41
C VAL A 618 15.75 -1.12 -42.63
N VAL A 619 14.80 -1.97 -42.26
CA VAL A 619 14.83 -3.41 -42.58
C VAL A 619 14.94 -3.62 -44.09
N ARG A 620 14.09 -2.96 -44.89
CA ARG A 620 14.18 -3.04 -46.36
C ARG A 620 15.51 -2.52 -46.90
N GLU A 621 15.99 -1.39 -46.39
CA GLU A 621 17.27 -0.79 -46.83
C GLU A 621 18.45 -1.76 -46.58
N VAL A 622 18.45 -2.51 -45.47
CA VAL A 622 19.53 -3.47 -45.17
C VAL A 622 19.36 -4.78 -45.94
N GLU A 623 18.18 -5.41 -45.87
CA GLU A 623 17.97 -6.76 -46.40
C GLU A 623 17.83 -6.82 -47.93
N VAL A 624 17.29 -5.75 -48.54
CA VAL A 624 17.00 -5.69 -49.98
C VAL A 624 17.98 -4.78 -50.71
N GLU A 625 18.29 -3.62 -50.14
CA GLU A 625 19.12 -2.60 -50.78
C GLU A 625 20.63 -2.75 -50.41
N GLY A 626 20.95 -3.56 -49.39
CA GLY A 626 22.33 -3.86 -48.98
C GLY A 626 23.02 -2.76 -48.18
N GLU A 627 22.27 -1.79 -47.66
CA GLU A 627 22.77 -0.61 -46.94
C GLU A 627 23.07 -0.92 -45.46
N LEU A 628 24.04 -1.80 -45.21
CA LEU A 628 24.46 -2.20 -43.87
C LEU A 628 25.18 -1.06 -43.11
N ASP A 629 25.15 -1.13 -41.78
CA ASP A 629 26.07 -0.36 -40.94
C ASP A 629 27.53 -0.71 -41.25
N ALA A 630 28.41 0.29 -41.26
CA ALA A 630 29.79 0.15 -41.72
C ALA A 630 30.56 -0.97 -41.01
N TYR A 631 30.37 -1.13 -39.69
CA TYR A 631 31.03 -2.20 -38.94
C TYR A 631 30.56 -3.59 -39.40
N TRP A 632 29.27 -3.76 -39.63
CA TRP A 632 28.68 -5.03 -40.04
C TRP A 632 28.92 -5.34 -41.52
N ALA A 633 29.02 -4.33 -42.38
CA ALA A 633 29.44 -4.48 -43.76
C ALA A 633 30.86 -5.06 -43.85
N GLU A 634 31.82 -4.47 -43.12
CA GLU A 634 33.20 -4.99 -43.04
C GLU A 634 33.23 -6.42 -42.47
N LYS A 635 32.40 -6.70 -41.45
CA LYS A 635 32.30 -8.02 -40.85
C LYS A 635 31.75 -9.07 -41.83
N LEU A 636 30.76 -8.70 -42.63
CA LEU A 636 30.19 -9.56 -43.67
C LEU A 636 31.24 -9.87 -44.74
N THR A 637 31.95 -8.86 -45.24
CA THR A 637 33.04 -9.05 -46.22
C THR A 637 34.08 -10.04 -45.71
N LEU A 638 34.54 -9.89 -44.46
CA LEU A 638 35.48 -10.82 -43.84
C LEU A 638 34.93 -12.26 -43.78
N LEU A 639 33.64 -12.42 -43.43
CA LEU A 639 33.00 -13.74 -43.33
C LEU A 639 32.81 -14.40 -44.71
N THR A 640 32.57 -13.61 -45.75
CA THR A 640 32.49 -14.09 -47.13
C THR A 640 33.88 -14.49 -47.66
N GLU A 641 34.93 -13.74 -47.34
CA GLU A 641 36.31 -14.06 -47.75
C GLU A 641 36.82 -15.39 -47.17
N ILE A 642 36.31 -15.80 -46.01
CA ILE A 642 36.64 -17.08 -45.36
C ILE A 642 35.59 -18.18 -45.62
N GLU A 643 34.68 -17.96 -46.58
CA GLU A 643 33.63 -18.91 -47.01
C GLU A 643 32.66 -19.38 -45.91
N ILE A 644 32.42 -18.52 -44.90
CA ILE A 644 31.52 -18.80 -43.77
C ILE A 644 30.13 -18.18 -43.96
N ALA A 645 30.04 -17.03 -44.63
CA ALA A 645 28.79 -16.40 -45.03
C ALA A 645 28.45 -16.71 -46.49
N ARG A 646 27.15 -16.85 -46.80
CA ARG A 646 26.68 -17.13 -48.17
C ARG A 646 26.65 -15.90 -49.07
#